data_AF-A0A952U4Q7-F1
#
_entry.id   AF-A0A952U4Q7-F1
#
_cell.length_a   1.000
_cell.length_b   1.000
_cell.length_c   1.000
_cell.angle_alpha   90.00
_cell.angle_beta   90.00
_cell.angle_gamma   90.00
#
_symmetry.space_group_name_H-M   'P 1'
#
loop_
_entity.id
_entity.type
_entity.pdbx_description
1 polymer ?
#
loop_
_entity_poly.entity_id
_entity_poly.type
_entity_poly.pdbx_seq_one_letter_code
_entity_poly.pdbx_strand_id
1 'polypeptide(L)'
;MKSTDSQGRNLLATGKIALAGTLLLAGPALANENRTSFRDFRDANPGLDRQELRQMFRAERRDHVQQIRDARGAAGANGPRFEYTPVVDDKFVIQPIVTPIVPRFETQTTFVTDKGRTRNVSKGLKLDLTSDTRSIVLGDNLFSNASSYTVNVGGEQKVLTSGSKVTAAEFVALQQVIDGDAQSLVVDGSGRGVDGSFNLGSIDNAGRSIKASSLTISEGVEAIGNFGRNSDFKVTRELINYGDMYALTSNAANNKANIGARDVTNAGTITTQAPDAVASANGAVDAPIDLRVSADRDLNNLGSISSNGTVTLSAGGTLANSGSASAQSDVTLLSSAVVNSGSISSAGGNVNFDTASPASISVNNAGGTINALNGAINFRQSGFTEKVDTTISGGDWYSNQFNVHSGDGHLNIGAGDLTGEVNVWAGTARIVADTDNLNINTLVTSGDPLVANAGSITLNQPATLGGPLTVVSGQDITITNTVDTSASGDGGDILIIAGAAFTPGAGNITVTGASATGGDVSVSGSQTITASSSGGNGGDITIAAFVGSGGGNVNLSSADITSTGATGFSNGTVSVYANSVTVGNINVNGNLTNNTGGTGNIVLAGGQPVITGSLVISDPSGTVVSGAITPPTSVGGSVIASGALNARNLVSVAANTTNVQNAAVTSGSYSVISNDTIRVGNGISVTGSVTLLT
;
A
#
# COMPACT_ATOMS: atom_id res chain seq x y z
N MET A 1 17.65 8.18 -47.07
CA MET A 1 18.54 7.00 -46.98
C MET A 1 18.19 6.28 -45.69
N LYS A 2 17.68 5.05 -45.59
CA LYS A 2 17.27 3.99 -46.52
C LYS A 2 15.82 3.62 -46.17
N SER A 3 14.99 3.41 -47.19
CA SER A 3 13.66 2.79 -47.06
C SER A 3 13.78 1.28 -47.25
N THR A 4 12.84 0.54 -46.65
CA THR A 4 12.29 -0.69 -47.24
C THR A 4 10.84 -0.86 -46.79
N ASP A 5 9.95 -0.74 -47.76
CA ASP A 5 8.58 -1.26 -47.78
C ASP A 5 8.55 -2.77 -47.58
N SER A 6 7.46 -3.28 -46.98
CA SER A 6 6.79 -4.46 -47.54
C SER A 6 5.32 -4.50 -47.10
N GLN A 7 4.43 -4.37 -48.09
CA GLN A 7 3.01 -4.63 -47.98
C GLN A 7 2.70 -6.14 -47.90
N GLY A 8 1.68 -6.48 -47.10
CA GLY A 8 0.56 -7.33 -47.50
C GLY A 8 0.73 -8.86 -47.43
N ARG A 9 -0.16 -9.52 -46.66
CA ARG A 9 -1.28 -10.33 -47.19
C ARG A 9 -2.05 -11.09 -46.09
N ASN A 10 -3.38 -11.03 -46.22
CA ASN A 10 -4.37 -11.92 -45.62
C ASN A 10 -4.11 -13.40 -45.97
N LEU A 11 -4.37 -14.31 -45.02
CA LEU A 11 -4.84 -15.66 -45.32
C LEU A 11 -5.55 -16.31 -44.12
N LEU A 12 -6.86 -16.52 -44.31
CA LEU A 12 -7.69 -17.48 -43.58
C LEU A 12 -7.12 -18.90 -43.73
N ALA A 13 -7.07 -19.66 -42.63
CA ALA A 13 -7.03 -21.12 -42.69
C ALA A 13 -7.71 -21.73 -41.44
N THR A 14 -8.97 -22.10 -41.63
CA THR A 14 -9.70 -23.14 -40.89
C THR A 14 -8.88 -24.43 -40.81
N GLY A 15 -8.67 -24.93 -39.59
CA GLY A 15 -8.11 -26.26 -39.32
C GLY A 15 -8.94 -26.99 -38.27
N LYS A 16 -9.83 -27.86 -38.74
CA LYS A 16 -10.59 -28.83 -37.93
C LYS A 16 -9.62 -29.89 -37.39
N ILE A 17 -9.61 -30.13 -36.08
CA ILE A 17 -9.08 -31.36 -35.49
C ILE A 17 -10.27 -32.15 -34.96
N ALA A 18 -10.53 -33.28 -35.62
CA ALA A 18 -11.41 -34.32 -35.14
C ALA A 18 -10.66 -35.16 -34.11
N LEU A 19 -11.24 -35.36 -32.93
CA LEU A 19 -10.92 -36.51 -32.08
C LEU A 19 -12.23 -37.21 -31.75
N ALA A 20 -12.44 -38.36 -32.39
CA ALA A 20 -13.48 -39.32 -32.08
C ALA A 20 -13.09 -40.09 -30.83
N GLY A 21 -14.06 -40.33 -29.94
CA GLY A 21 -13.86 -41.09 -28.71
C GLY A 21 -15.13 -41.19 -27.88
N THR A 22 -16.20 -41.73 -28.47
CA THR A 22 -17.40 -42.18 -27.75
C THR A 22 -17.06 -43.34 -26.82
N LEU A 23 -17.14 -43.11 -25.50
CA LEU A 23 -17.25 -44.16 -24.50
C LEU A 23 -18.57 -43.99 -23.74
N LEU A 24 -19.52 -44.87 -24.03
CA LEU A 24 -20.77 -45.03 -23.27
C LEU A 24 -20.44 -45.53 -21.86
N LEU A 25 -20.82 -44.76 -20.84
CA LEU A 25 -21.00 -45.23 -19.46
C LEU A 25 -22.36 -44.73 -18.97
N ALA A 26 -23.38 -45.56 -19.15
CA ALA A 26 -24.65 -45.42 -18.44
C ALA A 26 -24.50 -46.04 -17.04
N GLY A 27 -24.51 -45.18 -16.02
CA GLY A 27 -24.56 -45.54 -14.60
C GLY A 27 -25.52 -44.61 -13.87
N PRO A 28 -26.13 -45.04 -12.76
CA PRO A 28 -27.41 -44.50 -12.27
C PRO A 28 -27.29 -43.07 -11.74
N ALA A 29 -27.88 -42.12 -12.46
CA ALA A 29 -28.04 -40.74 -12.05
C ALA A 29 -29.29 -40.59 -11.15
N LEU A 30 -29.18 -40.91 -9.86
CA LEU A 30 -30.13 -40.48 -8.82
C LEU A 30 -29.43 -40.46 -7.43
N ALA A 31 -28.45 -39.58 -7.23
CA ALA A 31 -27.95 -39.22 -5.89
C ALA A 31 -27.00 -38.01 -5.93
N ASN A 32 -27.38 -36.90 -6.58
CA ASN A 32 -26.67 -35.64 -6.37
C ASN A 32 -27.63 -34.46 -6.50
N GLU A 33 -28.55 -34.34 -5.54
CA GLU A 33 -29.25 -33.07 -5.34
C GLU A 33 -28.22 -32.02 -4.93
N ASN A 34 -28.17 -30.93 -5.70
CA ASN A 34 -27.34 -29.75 -5.48
C ASN A 34 -27.42 -29.29 -4.02
N ARG A 35 -26.45 -29.68 -3.21
CA ARG A 35 -26.26 -29.10 -1.88
C ARG A 35 -25.75 -27.68 -2.08
N THR A 36 -26.61 -26.69 -1.88
CA THR A 36 -26.21 -25.29 -1.79
C THR A 36 -25.09 -25.18 -0.76
N SER A 37 -23.92 -24.71 -1.19
CA SER A 37 -22.82 -24.48 -0.27
C SER A 37 -23.16 -23.28 0.62
N PHE A 38 -22.55 -23.19 1.81
CA PHE A 38 -22.74 -21.99 2.65
C PHE A 38 -22.28 -20.71 1.95
N ARG A 39 -21.38 -20.83 0.97
CA ARG A 39 -20.92 -19.71 0.14
C ARG A 39 -22.05 -19.24 -0.77
N ASP A 40 -22.68 -20.15 -1.51
CA ASP A 40 -23.82 -19.82 -2.39
C ASP A 40 -25.00 -19.26 -1.59
N PHE A 41 -25.25 -19.81 -0.39
CA PHE A 41 -26.29 -19.32 0.52
C PHE A 41 -26.01 -17.90 1.01
N ARG A 42 -24.76 -17.58 1.34
CA ARG A 42 -24.35 -16.22 1.73
C ARG A 42 -24.49 -15.25 0.57
N ASP A 43 -24.03 -15.65 -0.62
CA ASP A 43 -24.02 -14.78 -1.79
C ASP A 43 -25.47 -14.51 -2.28
N ALA A 44 -26.42 -15.41 -2.00
CA ALA A 44 -27.86 -15.23 -2.25
C ALA A 44 -28.60 -14.37 -1.20
N ASN A 45 -27.99 -14.04 -0.07
CA ASN A 45 -28.61 -13.26 1.01
C ASN A 45 -27.76 -12.04 1.41
N PRO A 46 -27.50 -11.09 0.48
CA PRO A 46 -26.74 -9.89 0.78
C PRO A 46 -27.53 -9.00 1.77
N GLY A 47 -26.88 -8.56 2.85
CA GLY A 47 -27.45 -7.63 3.83
C GLY A 47 -27.72 -8.22 5.23
N LEU A 48 -27.53 -9.53 5.42
CA LEU A 48 -27.64 -10.17 6.74
C LEU A 48 -26.26 -10.32 7.41
N ASP A 49 -26.21 -10.20 8.73
CA ASP A 49 -24.98 -10.44 9.49
C ASP A 49 -24.57 -11.93 9.41
N ARG A 50 -23.26 -12.18 9.51
CA ARG A 50 -22.69 -13.53 9.43
C ARG A 50 -23.26 -14.49 10.49
N GLN A 51 -23.67 -14.00 11.66
CA GLN A 51 -24.31 -14.86 12.66
C GLN A 51 -25.73 -15.25 12.25
N GLU A 52 -26.52 -14.33 11.72
CA GLU A 52 -27.88 -14.57 11.23
C GLU A 52 -27.87 -15.56 10.05
N LEU A 53 -26.95 -15.36 9.09
CA LEU A 53 -26.74 -16.28 7.98
C LEU A 53 -26.42 -17.70 8.44
N ARG A 54 -25.60 -17.86 9.48
CA ARG A 54 -25.28 -19.17 10.05
C ARG A 54 -26.47 -19.80 10.77
N GLN A 55 -27.32 -19.00 11.43
CA GLN A 55 -28.51 -19.51 12.08
C GLN A 55 -29.55 -19.96 11.04
N MET A 56 -29.79 -19.16 10.00
CA MET A 56 -30.70 -19.49 8.90
C MET A 56 -30.25 -20.74 8.14
N PHE A 57 -28.98 -20.83 7.75
CA PHE A 57 -28.45 -22.01 7.07
C PHE A 57 -28.56 -23.30 7.91
N ARG A 58 -28.45 -23.19 9.23
CA ARG A 58 -28.65 -24.32 10.16
C ARG A 58 -30.11 -24.70 10.33
N ALA A 59 -31.03 -23.75 10.21
CA ALA A 59 -32.46 -24.00 10.27
C ALA A 59 -32.92 -24.72 9.00
N GLU A 60 -32.53 -24.22 7.82
CA GLU A 60 -32.86 -24.81 6.52
C GLU A 60 -32.35 -26.27 6.40
N ARG A 61 -31.12 -26.54 6.87
CA ARG A 61 -30.61 -27.93 6.92
C ARG A 61 -31.37 -28.83 7.89
N ARG A 62 -31.92 -28.28 8.98
CA ARG A 62 -32.70 -29.06 9.95
C ARG A 62 -34.00 -29.52 9.32
N ASP A 63 -34.69 -28.65 8.59
CA ASP A 63 -35.95 -28.95 7.91
C ASP A 63 -35.74 -30.00 6.82
N HIS A 64 -34.65 -29.91 6.05
CA HIS A 64 -34.34 -30.91 5.02
C HIS A 64 -34.03 -32.29 5.62
N VAL A 65 -33.34 -32.37 6.76
CA VAL A 65 -33.11 -33.64 7.47
C VAL A 65 -34.41 -34.22 8.03
N GLN A 66 -35.32 -33.36 8.52
CA GLN A 66 -36.64 -33.76 8.99
C GLN A 66 -37.47 -34.36 7.84
N GLN A 67 -37.51 -33.71 6.68
CA GLN A 67 -38.19 -34.21 5.47
C GLN A 67 -37.65 -35.56 5.00
N ILE A 68 -36.33 -35.77 5.04
CA ILE A 68 -35.73 -37.09 4.71
C ILE A 68 -36.14 -38.16 5.73
N ARG A 69 -36.26 -37.80 7.02
CA ARG A 69 -36.76 -38.71 8.06
C ARG A 69 -38.21 -39.08 7.83
N ASP A 70 -39.05 -38.12 7.49
CA ASP A 70 -40.47 -38.34 7.26
C ASP A 70 -40.72 -39.13 5.96
N ALA A 71 -39.93 -38.86 4.91
CA ALA A 71 -39.94 -39.63 3.66
C ALA A 71 -39.47 -41.09 3.85
N ARG A 72 -38.51 -41.34 4.76
CA ARG A 72 -38.11 -42.70 5.16
C ARG A 72 -39.12 -43.37 6.09
N GLY A 73 -39.88 -42.61 6.87
CA GLY A 73 -40.97 -43.12 7.70
C GLY A 73 -42.18 -43.62 6.89
N ALA A 74 -42.41 -43.04 5.71
CA ALA A 74 -43.47 -43.45 4.79
C ALA A 74 -43.14 -44.68 3.93
N ALA A 75 -41.86 -45.01 3.75
CA ALA A 75 -41.41 -46.23 3.07
C ALA A 75 -41.26 -47.37 4.09
N GLY A 76 -42.36 -48.06 4.37
CA GLY A 76 -42.47 -49.10 5.38
C GLY A 76 -41.33 -50.14 5.36
N ALA A 77 -40.51 -50.10 6.39
CA ALA A 77 -39.54 -51.14 6.74
C ALA A 77 -39.86 -51.67 8.14
N ASN A 78 -40.92 -52.46 8.25
CA ASN A 78 -41.17 -53.31 9.41
C ASN A 78 -40.16 -54.48 9.39
N GLY A 79 -38.98 -54.25 9.96
CA GLY A 79 -38.08 -55.33 10.38
C GLY A 79 -38.45 -55.81 11.78
N PRO A 80 -38.42 -57.13 12.07
CA PRO A 80 -38.86 -57.67 13.34
C PRO A 80 -37.97 -57.17 14.49
N ARG A 81 -38.59 -56.52 15.47
CA ARG A 81 -37.97 -56.20 16.76
C ARG A 81 -37.83 -57.50 17.56
N PHE A 82 -36.59 -57.92 17.82
CA PHE A 82 -36.31 -58.89 18.87
C PHE A 82 -36.55 -58.21 20.22
N GLU A 83 -37.60 -58.63 20.89
CA GLU A 83 -37.96 -58.25 22.25
C GLU A 83 -37.04 -59.02 23.21
N TYR A 84 -35.99 -58.36 23.67
CA TYR A 84 -35.17 -58.86 24.77
C TYR A 84 -35.82 -58.44 26.09
N THR A 85 -36.48 -59.38 26.76
CA THR A 85 -36.88 -59.24 28.17
C THR A 85 -35.65 -59.43 29.06
N PRO A 86 -35.23 -58.42 29.84
CA PRO A 86 -34.21 -58.64 30.85
C PRO A 86 -34.85 -59.42 32.02
N VAL A 87 -34.35 -60.63 32.25
CA VAL A 87 -34.58 -61.37 33.50
C VAL A 87 -33.83 -60.62 34.60
N VAL A 88 -34.59 -60.01 35.50
CA VAL A 88 -34.08 -59.48 36.77
C VAL A 88 -33.87 -60.69 37.67
N ASP A 89 -32.62 -61.16 37.77
CA ASP A 89 -32.23 -62.09 38.81
C ASP A 89 -31.74 -61.28 40.02
N ASP A 90 -32.60 -61.31 41.04
CA ASP A 90 -32.43 -60.67 42.32
C ASP A 90 -31.58 -61.60 43.19
N LYS A 91 -30.30 -61.27 43.41
CA LYS A 91 -29.46 -61.61 44.59
C LYS A 91 -27.96 -61.45 44.29
N PHE A 92 -27.34 -60.46 44.94
CA PHE A 92 -26.19 -60.60 45.85
C PHE A 92 -25.55 -59.21 46.02
N VAL A 93 -25.91 -58.54 47.11
CA VAL A 93 -25.22 -57.34 47.58
C VAL A 93 -23.90 -57.79 48.19
N ILE A 94 -22.82 -57.73 47.39
CA ILE A 94 -21.46 -57.67 47.91
C ILE A 94 -21.07 -56.19 47.85
N GLN A 95 -20.84 -55.58 49.02
CA GLN A 95 -20.32 -54.22 49.06
C GLN A 95 -18.99 -54.19 48.28
N PRO A 96 -18.86 -53.38 47.21
CA PRO A 96 -17.58 -53.23 46.56
C PRO A 96 -16.65 -52.61 47.58
N ILE A 97 -15.59 -53.34 47.94
CA ILE A 97 -14.41 -52.75 48.55
C ILE A 97 -14.01 -51.64 47.58
N VAL A 98 -14.23 -50.39 47.98
CA VAL A 98 -13.72 -49.20 47.29
C VAL A 98 -12.21 -49.28 47.46
N THR A 99 -11.54 -50.08 46.63
CA THR A 99 -10.12 -49.91 46.40
C THR A 99 -9.98 -48.47 45.92
N PRO A 100 -9.21 -47.62 46.61
CA PRO A 100 -8.95 -46.28 46.10
C PRO A 100 -8.45 -46.47 44.67
N ILE A 101 -9.19 -45.93 43.70
CA ILE A 101 -8.76 -45.94 42.31
C ILE A 101 -7.45 -45.15 42.34
N VAL A 102 -6.32 -45.86 42.34
CA VAL A 102 -5.02 -45.24 42.16
C VAL A 102 -5.16 -44.54 40.82
N PRO A 103 -5.12 -43.20 40.77
CA PRO A 103 -5.31 -42.48 39.54
C PRO A 103 -4.27 -43.02 38.57
N ARG A 104 -4.73 -43.64 37.47
CA ARG A 104 -3.83 -44.04 36.39
C ARG A 104 -3.18 -42.76 35.91
N PHE A 105 -1.88 -42.62 36.16
CA PHE A 105 -1.11 -41.50 35.65
C PHE A 105 -1.29 -41.47 34.13
N GLU A 106 -1.65 -40.29 33.62
CA GLU A 106 -1.74 -40.11 32.18
C GLU A 106 -0.33 -40.29 31.62
N THR A 107 -0.15 -41.27 30.75
CA THR A 107 1.16 -41.55 30.13
C THR A 107 1.68 -40.34 29.34
N GLN A 108 0.78 -39.48 28.88
CA GLN A 108 1.08 -38.29 28.11
C GLN A 108 0.91 -37.03 28.95
N THR A 109 1.82 -36.08 28.77
CA THR A 109 1.68 -34.73 29.32
C THR A 109 0.43 -34.08 28.77
N THR A 110 -0.38 -33.53 29.66
CA THR A 110 -1.61 -32.83 29.31
C THR A 110 -1.58 -31.39 29.82
N PHE A 111 -2.42 -30.54 29.24
CA PHE A 111 -2.61 -29.18 29.71
C PHE A 111 -4.10 -28.87 29.84
N VAL A 112 -4.45 -28.11 30.87
CA VAL A 112 -5.80 -27.62 31.12
C VAL A 112 -5.93 -26.24 30.47
N THR A 113 -6.75 -26.15 29.44
CA THR A 113 -7.09 -24.87 28.81
C THR A 113 -7.78 -23.93 29.80
N ASP A 114 -7.80 -22.63 29.52
CA ASP A 114 -8.58 -21.61 30.24
C ASP A 114 -10.08 -21.98 30.41
N LYS A 115 -10.62 -22.87 29.56
CA LYS A 115 -12.01 -23.39 29.66
C LYS A 115 -12.13 -24.69 30.48
N GLY A 116 -11.11 -25.06 31.24
CA GLY A 116 -11.10 -26.28 32.06
C GLY A 116 -10.98 -27.60 31.28
N ARG A 117 -10.82 -27.56 29.95
CA ARG A 117 -10.64 -28.79 29.15
C ARG A 117 -9.18 -29.25 29.17
N THR A 118 -8.98 -30.53 29.50
CA THR A 118 -7.69 -31.21 29.37
C THR A 118 -7.40 -31.57 27.91
N ARG A 119 -6.17 -31.35 27.46
CA ARG A 119 -5.70 -31.67 26.11
C ARG A 119 -4.28 -32.20 26.15
N ASN A 120 -3.93 -33.08 25.23
CA ASN A 120 -2.55 -33.55 25.10
C ASN A 120 -1.67 -32.44 24.51
N VAL A 121 -0.45 -32.28 25.03
CA VAL A 121 0.50 -31.25 24.58
C VAL A 121 0.89 -31.39 23.11
N SER A 122 0.82 -32.61 22.57
CA SER A 122 1.08 -32.91 21.15
C SER A 122 0.13 -32.23 20.16
N LYS A 123 -1.02 -31.73 20.65
CA LYS A 123 -2.00 -30.99 19.84
C LYS A 123 -1.81 -29.47 19.88
N GLY A 124 -0.71 -28.99 20.45
CA GLY A 124 -0.50 -27.56 20.63
C GLY A 124 -0.63 -27.14 22.09
N LEU A 125 0.44 -26.67 22.71
CA LEU A 125 0.49 -26.14 24.07
C LEU A 125 0.46 -24.59 24.05
N LYS A 126 -0.28 -23.94 24.95
CA LYS A 126 -0.16 -22.48 25.15
C LYS A 126 1.01 -22.26 26.10
N LEU A 127 2.11 -21.73 25.59
CA LEU A 127 3.28 -21.42 26.39
C LEU A 127 3.25 -19.94 26.75
N ASP A 128 2.70 -19.63 27.92
CA ASP A 128 2.64 -18.27 28.44
C ASP A 128 3.64 -18.12 29.59
N LEU A 129 4.86 -17.65 29.29
CA LEU A 129 5.93 -17.55 30.27
C LEU A 129 5.66 -16.49 31.34
N THR A 130 4.69 -15.60 31.11
CA THR A 130 4.26 -14.59 32.08
C THR A 130 3.25 -15.13 33.09
N SER A 131 2.69 -16.32 32.83
CA SER A 131 1.63 -16.91 33.65
C SER A 131 2.18 -17.67 34.86
N ASP A 132 1.58 -17.42 36.02
CA ASP A 132 1.76 -18.18 37.27
C ASP A 132 0.85 -19.42 37.36
N THR A 133 0.03 -19.66 36.33
CA THR A 133 -0.97 -20.72 36.34
C THR A 133 -0.35 -22.07 36.01
N ARG A 134 -0.41 -23.00 36.97
CA ARG A 134 0.07 -24.39 36.83
C ARG A 134 -0.91 -25.26 36.04
N SER A 135 -0.96 -25.01 34.72
CA SER A 135 -1.92 -25.63 33.81
C SER A 135 -1.42 -26.92 33.16
N ILE A 136 -0.14 -27.26 33.27
CA ILE A 136 0.46 -28.42 32.59
C ILE A 136 0.65 -29.54 33.60
N VAL A 137 0.14 -30.72 33.30
CA VAL A 137 0.34 -31.95 34.07
C VAL A 137 1.38 -32.80 33.36
N LEU A 138 2.51 -33.07 34.00
CA LEU A 138 3.61 -33.84 33.42
C LEU A 138 3.23 -35.32 33.33
N GLY A 139 3.36 -35.94 32.15
CA GLY A 139 3.10 -37.36 31.96
C GLY A 139 4.36 -38.22 32.08
N ASP A 140 4.18 -39.53 32.28
CA ASP A 140 5.26 -40.50 32.47
C ASP A 140 6.29 -40.49 31.33
N ASN A 141 5.86 -40.24 30.10
CA ASN A 141 6.73 -40.26 28.92
C ASN A 141 7.85 -39.20 28.95
N LEU A 142 7.70 -38.10 29.71
CA LEU A 142 8.77 -37.11 29.89
C LEU A 142 9.90 -37.63 30.79
N PHE A 143 9.62 -38.65 31.59
CA PHE A 143 10.50 -39.21 32.63
C PHE A 143 11.06 -40.58 32.21
N SER A 144 11.11 -40.87 30.91
CA SER A 144 11.57 -42.17 30.40
C SER A 144 13.03 -42.49 30.77
N ASN A 145 13.87 -41.46 30.92
CA ASN A 145 15.30 -41.61 31.22
C ASN A 145 15.63 -41.41 32.72
N ALA A 146 14.71 -40.85 33.52
CA ALA A 146 14.89 -40.60 34.94
C ALA A 146 13.53 -40.48 35.65
N SER A 147 13.40 -41.02 36.87
CA SER A 147 12.15 -40.97 37.64
C SER A 147 11.73 -39.56 38.09
N SER A 148 12.67 -38.62 38.11
CA SER A 148 12.46 -37.23 38.49
C SER A 148 13.54 -36.33 37.89
N TYR A 149 13.22 -35.06 37.69
CA TYR A 149 14.20 -34.01 37.37
C TYR A 149 14.08 -32.89 38.39
N THR A 150 15.15 -32.13 38.61
CA THR A 150 15.14 -30.98 39.52
C THR A 150 15.33 -29.70 38.70
N VAL A 151 14.47 -28.71 38.95
CA VAL A 151 14.54 -27.37 38.35
C VAL A 151 14.64 -26.33 39.46
N ASN A 152 15.28 -25.20 39.21
CA ASN A 152 15.36 -24.07 40.13
C ASN A 152 14.18 -23.11 39.91
N VAL A 153 13.37 -22.88 40.94
CA VAL A 153 12.19 -22.00 40.92
C VAL A 153 12.26 -21.06 42.12
N GLY A 154 12.40 -19.76 41.88
CA GLY A 154 12.55 -18.75 42.93
C GLY A 154 13.82 -18.88 43.78
N GLY A 155 14.87 -19.54 43.26
CA GLY A 155 16.08 -19.86 44.01
C GLY A 155 16.02 -21.21 44.75
N GLU A 156 14.88 -21.89 44.73
CA GLU A 156 14.68 -23.19 45.38
C GLU A 156 14.73 -24.35 44.37
N GLN A 157 15.42 -25.44 44.74
CA GLN A 157 15.47 -26.67 43.96
C GLN A 157 14.16 -27.44 44.11
N LYS A 158 13.36 -27.49 43.03
CA LYS A 158 12.06 -28.16 42.97
C LYS A 158 12.15 -29.46 42.19
N VAL A 159 11.88 -30.58 42.85
CA VAL A 159 11.84 -31.91 42.22
C VAL A 159 10.50 -32.10 41.52
N LEU A 160 10.54 -32.35 40.22
CA LEU A 160 9.38 -32.63 39.38
C LEU A 160 9.34 -34.12 39.03
N THR A 161 8.16 -34.72 39.21
CA THR A 161 7.85 -36.11 38.83
C THR A 161 6.65 -36.14 37.90
N SER A 162 6.36 -37.30 37.31
CA SER A 162 5.07 -37.53 36.64
C SER A 162 3.89 -37.21 37.57
N GLY A 163 2.83 -36.64 37.00
CA GLY A 163 1.66 -36.12 37.71
C GLY A 163 1.83 -34.70 38.29
N SER A 164 3.04 -34.15 38.33
CA SER A 164 3.27 -32.78 38.82
C SER A 164 2.54 -31.76 37.95
N LYS A 165 1.98 -30.72 38.59
CA LYS A 165 1.43 -29.55 37.91
C LYS A 165 2.46 -28.44 37.86
N VAL A 166 2.71 -27.91 36.67
CA VAL A 166 3.72 -26.88 36.43
C VAL A 166 3.16 -25.72 35.60
N THR A 167 3.76 -24.54 35.75
CA THR A 167 3.53 -23.40 34.88
C THR A 167 4.21 -23.61 33.52
N ALA A 168 3.99 -22.72 32.56
CA ALA A 168 4.66 -22.78 31.26
C ALA A 168 6.18 -22.56 31.38
N ALA A 169 6.62 -21.62 32.22
CA ALA A 169 8.06 -21.36 32.41
C ALA A 169 8.77 -22.50 33.15
N GLU A 170 8.15 -23.07 34.19
CA GLU A 170 8.66 -24.28 34.84
C GLU A 170 8.77 -25.45 33.84
N PHE A 171 7.81 -25.57 32.91
CA PHE A 171 7.83 -26.60 31.87
C PHE A 171 8.98 -26.40 30.85
N VAL A 172 9.24 -25.16 30.43
CA VAL A 172 10.37 -24.85 29.53
C VAL A 172 11.70 -25.10 30.24
N ALA A 173 11.84 -24.68 31.50
CA ALA A 173 13.03 -24.96 32.32
C ALA A 173 13.28 -26.46 32.48
N LEU A 174 12.22 -27.24 32.75
CA LEU A 174 12.31 -28.70 32.79
C LEU A 174 12.81 -29.28 31.46
N GLN A 175 12.33 -28.75 30.32
CA GLN A 175 12.75 -29.25 29.02
C GLN A 175 14.25 -29.03 28.76
N GLN A 176 14.82 -27.91 29.22
CA GLN A 176 16.27 -27.66 29.15
C GLN A 176 17.05 -28.73 29.91
N VAL A 177 16.63 -29.02 31.15
CA VAL A 177 17.27 -30.05 31.99
C VAL A 177 17.14 -31.45 31.37
N ILE A 178 15.99 -31.78 30.78
CA ILE A 178 15.78 -33.06 30.08
C ILE A 178 16.68 -33.19 28.84
N ASP A 179 16.93 -32.09 28.14
CA ASP A 179 17.80 -32.05 26.96
C ASP A 179 19.29 -32.20 27.30
N GLY A 180 19.61 -32.24 28.60
CA GLY A 180 20.98 -32.35 29.12
C GLY A 180 21.65 -31.00 29.31
N ASP A 181 20.94 -29.91 29.04
CA ASP A 181 21.43 -28.55 29.23
C ASP A 181 21.23 -28.10 30.69
N ALA A 182 22.09 -27.19 31.15
CA ALA A 182 21.81 -26.48 32.39
C ALA A 182 20.57 -25.59 32.20
N GLN A 183 19.74 -25.48 33.23
CA GLN A 183 18.64 -24.52 33.23
C GLN A 183 19.21 -23.11 33.10
N SER A 184 18.95 -22.46 31.97
CA SER A 184 19.29 -21.05 31.75
C SER A 184 18.09 -20.13 31.94
N LEU A 185 16.86 -20.63 31.81
CA LEU A 185 15.65 -19.85 32.07
C LEU A 185 15.50 -19.61 33.58
N VAL A 186 15.43 -18.35 33.99
CA VAL A 186 15.21 -17.98 35.39
C VAL A 186 13.72 -17.92 35.66
N VAL A 187 13.26 -18.80 36.56
CA VAL A 187 11.85 -18.89 36.96
C VAL A 187 11.69 -18.33 38.37
N ASP A 188 10.76 -17.39 38.57
CA ASP A 188 10.48 -16.81 39.89
C ASP A 188 9.72 -17.77 40.82
N GLY A 189 9.53 -17.38 42.09
CA GLY A 189 8.83 -18.22 43.07
C GLY A 189 7.35 -18.50 42.74
N SER A 190 6.74 -17.69 41.87
CA SER A 190 5.37 -17.90 41.36
C SER A 190 5.34 -18.80 40.13
N GLY A 191 6.49 -19.19 39.58
CA GLY A 191 6.60 -20.02 38.40
C GLY A 191 6.58 -19.24 37.08
N ARG A 192 6.81 -17.92 37.07
CA ARG A 192 6.90 -17.11 35.84
C ARG A 192 8.35 -17.04 35.36
N GLY A 193 8.56 -16.97 34.05
CA GLY A 193 9.87 -16.65 33.48
C GLY A 193 10.12 -15.16 33.62
N VAL A 194 11.25 -14.78 34.22
CA VAL A 194 11.56 -13.36 34.53
C VAL A 194 12.92 -12.91 33.98
N ASP A 195 13.80 -13.83 33.62
CA ASP A 195 15.14 -13.55 33.09
C ASP A 195 15.70 -14.84 32.42
N GLY A 196 16.90 -14.75 31.87
CA GLY A 196 17.63 -15.86 31.27
C GLY A 196 17.16 -16.18 29.86
N SER A 197 17.48 -17.37 29.38
CA SER A 197 17.26 -17.73 27.98
C SER A 197 16.67 -19.11 27.77
N PHE A 198 16.03 -19.33 26.62
CA PHE A 198 15.64 -20.65 26.15
C PHE A 198 15.77 -20.78 24.63
N ASN A 199 15.93 -22.01 24.14
CA ASN A 199 16.08 -22.27 22.70
C ASN A 199 14.72 -22.54 22.05
N LEU A 200 14.34 -21.79 21.02
CA LEU A 200 13.10 -22.00 20.26
C LEU A 200 13.04 -23.40 19.61
N GLY A 201 14.20 -23.96 19.26
CA GLY A 201 14.32 -25.30 18.70
C GLY A 201 13.90 -26.41 19.68
N SER A 202 13.98 -26.21 21.00
CA SER A 202 13.47 -27.22 21.96
C SER A 202 11.94 -27.28 21.96
N ILE A 203 11.28 -26.25 21.42
CA ILE A 203 9.83 -26.10 21.37
C ILE A 203 9.25 -26.48 20.00
N ASP A 204 10.04 -26.41 18.92
CA ASP A 204 9.54 -26.57 17.54
C ASP A 204 10.10 -27.80 16.77
N ASN A 205 11.16 -28.46 17.25
CA ASN A 205 11.84 -29.45 16.42
C ASN A 205 10.95 -30.68 16.10
N ALA A 206 10.75 -30.94 14.81
CA ALA A 206 9.83 -31.92 14.21
C ALA A 206 10.04 -33.40 14.60
N GLY A 207 11.01 -33.69 15.47
CA GLY A 207 11.24 -35.00 16.08
C GLY A 207 10.81 -35.12 17.56
N ARG A 208 10.38 -34.03 18.21
CA ARG A 208 9.86 -34.03 19.59
C ARG A 208 8.42 -33.49 19.64
N SER A 209 7.68 -33.83 20.70
CA SER A 209 6.20 -33.75 20.72
C SER A 209 5.60 -32.37 21.04
N ILE A 210 6.40 -31.35 21.34
CA ILE A 210 5.85 -30.05 21.73
C ILE A 210 5.61 -29.25 20.46
N LYS A 211 4.37 -28.81 20.27
CA LYS A 211 4.04 -27.78 19.28
C LYS A 211 3.49 -26.63 20.11
N ALA A 212 4.07 -25.44 20.03
CA ALA A 212 3.45 -24.29 20.67
C ALA A 212 2.23 -23.85 19.85
N SER A 213 1.05 -23.89 20.46
CA SER A 213 -0.14 -23.30 19.85
C SER A 213 -0.11 -21.78 19.94
N SER A 214 0.38 -21.23 21.06
CA SER A 214 0.68 -19.82 21.28
C SER A 214 1.97 -19.72 22.10
N LEU A 215 2.69 -18.62 21.98
CA LEU A 215 3.89 -18.31 22.77
C LEU A 215 3.81 -16.86 23.28
N THR A 216 3.93 -16.68 24.59
CA THR A 216 4.16 -15.38 25.24
C THR A 216 5.53 -15.39 25.89
N ILE A 217 6.44 -14.54 25.44
CA ILE A 217 7.78 -14.36 26.01
C ILE A 217 7.70 -13.19 27.01
N SER A 218 8.17 -13.42 28.24
CA SER A 218 8.22 -12.40 29.28
C SER A 218 9.30 -11.35 29.00
N GLU A 219 9.15 -10.17 29.59
CA GLU A 219 10.23 -9.19 29.69
C GLU A 219 11.45 -9.81 30.39
N GLY A 220 12.66 -9.46 29.92
CA GLY A 220 13.93 -9.98 30.42
C GLY A 220 14.29 -11.40 29.93
N VAL A 221 13.38 -12.11 29.28
CA VAL A 221 13.65 -13.46 28.75
C VAL A 221 14.14 -13.40 27.30
N GLU A 222 15.22 -14.13 27.01
CA GLU A 222 15.79 -14.29 25.68
C GLU A 222 15.32 -15.60 25.02
N ALA A 223 14.63 -15.50 23.88
CA ALA A 223 14.25 -16.62 23.04
C ALA A 223 15.23 -16.76 21.87
N ILE A 224 16.01 -17.84 21.85
CA ILE A 224 17.10 -18.02 20.88
C ILE A 224 16.73 -19.08 19.85
N GLY A 225 16.68 -18.72 18.57
CA GLY A 225 16.46 -19.65 17.46
C GLY A 225 17.69 -19.77 16.56
N ASN A 226 18.21 -20.98 16.37
CA ASN A 226 19.23 -21.24 15.34
C ASN A 226 18.58 -21.81 14.08
N PHE A 227 18.33 -20.92 13.12
CA PHE A 227 17.61 -21.19 11.88
C PHE A 227 18.48 -21.85 10.80
N GLY A 228 19.79 -21.96 11.02
CA GLY A 228 20.70 -22.67 10.11
C GLY A 228 20.42 -24.18 10.03
N ARG A 229 19.76 -24.74 11.05
CA ARG A 229 19.35 -26.16 11.13
C ARG A 229 17.94 -26.40 10.58
N ASN A 230 17.04 -25.43 10.75
CA ASN A 230 15.66 -25.41 10.24
C ASN A 230 15.23 -23.93 10.10
N SER A 231 14.80 -23.50 8.91
CA SER A 231 14.58 -22.07 8.62
C SER A 231 13.32 -21.46 9.23
N ASP A 232 12.45 -22.24 9.87
CA ASP A 232 11.11 -21.81 10.25
C ASP A 232 10.82 -22.09 11.73
N PHE A 233 10.22 -21.11 12.41
CA PHE A 233 9.58 -21.22 13.71
C PHE A 233 8.13 -20.75 13.57
N LYS A 234 7.15 -21.62 13.85
CA LYS A 234 5.73 -21.29 13.63
C LYS A 234 4.85 -21.70 14.81
N VAL A 235 4.05 -20.76 15.31
CA VAL A 235 2.96 -21.04 16.25
C VAL A 235 1.60 -20.93 15.55
N THR A 236 0.65 -21.79 15.92
CA THR A 236 -0.65 -21.84 15.20
C THR A 236 -1.62 -20.71 15.57
N ARG A 237 -1.31 -19.92 16.60
CA ARG A 237 -2.15 -18.83 17.12
C ARG A 237 -1.31 -17.58 17.38
N GLU A 238 -1.14 -17.20 18.64
CA GLU A 238 -0.58 -15.89 18.99
C GLU A 238 0.89 -16.03 19.37
N LEU A 239 1.72 -15.14 18.83
CA LEU A 239 3.05 -14.85 19.33
C LEU A 239 3.03 -13.47 19.99
N ILE A 240 3.29 -13.41 21.29
CA ILE A 240 3.41 -12.17 22.05
C ILE A 240 4.83 -12.12 22.60
N ASN A 241 5.61 -11.12 22.20
CA ASN A 241 7.00 -10.98 22.64
C ASN A 241 7.18 -9.71 23.48
N TYR A 242 7.42 -9.85 24.78
CA TYR A 242 7.84 -8.75 25.65
C TYR A 242 9.35 -8.74 25.93
N GLY A 243 10.07 -9.80 25.55
CA GLY A 243 11.52 -9.96 25.75
C GLY A 243 12.30 -9.82 24.46
N ASP A 244 13.44 -10.50 24.38
CA ASP A 244 14.32 -10.49 23.21
C ASP A 244 14.26 -11.81 22.47
N MET A 245 14.14 -11.75 21.15
CA MET A 245 14.17 -12.92 20.27
C MET A 245 15.33 -12.80 19.29
N TYR A 246 16.28 -13.72 19.41
CA TYR A 246 17.48 -13.75 18.58
C TYR A 246 17.35 -14.84 17.50
N ALA A 247 17.30 -14.40 16.25
CA ALA A 247 17.27 -15.25 15.07
C ALA A 247 18.69 -15.42 14.51
N LEU A 248 19.34 -16.51 14.90
CA LEU A 248 20.71 -16.84 14.54
C LEU A 248 20.76 -17.85 13.40
N THR A 249 21.92 -17.97 12.75
CA THR A 249 22.22 -19.11 11.88
C THR A 249 23.61 -19.63 12.18
N SER A 250 23.78 -20.95 12.28
CA SER A 250 25.10 -21.60 12.29
C SER A 250 25.53 -22.07 10.89
N ASN A 251 24.80 -21.69 9.84
CA ASN A 251 25.08 -22.12 8.47
C ASN A 251 24.90 -20.95 7.50
N ALA A 252 26.01 -20.39 7.00
CA ALA A 252 25.99 -19.26 6.07
C ALA A 252 25.21 -19.55 4.77
N ALA A 253 25.08 -20.82 4.37
CA ALA A 253 24.29 -21.20 3.20
C ALA A 253 22.77 -21.15 3.45
N ASN A 254 22.33 -21.15 4.72
CA ASN A 254 20.94 -20.97 5.10
C ASN A 254 20.82 -19.75 6.00
N ASN A 255 20.73 -18.60 5.36
CA ASN A 255 20.73 -17.29 5.99
C ASN A 255 19.32 -16.71 6.14
N LYS A 256 18.30 -17.56 6.35
CA LYS A 256 16.90 -17.14 6.47
C LYS A 256 16.30 -17.59 7.78
N ALA A 257 15.66 -16.67 8.48
CA ALA A 257 14.90 -16.92 9.69
C ALA A 257 13.43 -16.53 9.48
N ASN A 258 12.54 -17.52 9.48
CA ASN A 258 11.10 -17.30 9.33
C ASN A 258 10.41 -17.51 10.68
N ILE A 259 9.75 -16.47 11.19
CA ILE A 259 8.93 -16.50 12.40
C ILE A 259 7.47 -16.28 12.00
N GLY A 260 6.59 -17.21 12.32
CA GLY A 260 5.19 -17.19 11.89
C GLY A 260 4.19 -17.41 13.01
N ALA A 261 3.07 -16.69 12.96
CA ALA A 261 1.93 -16.86 13.84
C ALA A 261 0.62 -16.53 13.13
N ARG A 262 -0.53 -16.79 13.76
CA ARG A 262 -1.81 -16.20 13.34
C ARG A 262 -1.81 -14.69 13.60
N ASP A 263 -1.29 -14.29 14.76
CA ASP A 263 -1.13 -12.89 15.16
C ASP A 263 0.24 -12.74 15.82
N VAL A 264 0.93 -11.64 15.51
CA VAL A 264 2.21 -11.30 16.13
C VAL A 264 2.06 -9.97 16.85
N THR A 265 2.39 -9.94 18.14
CA THR A 265 2.55 -8.71 18.92
C THR A 265 3.97 -8.65 19.46
N ASN A 266 4.76 -7.69 19.01
CA ASN A 266 6.13 -7.49 19.46
C ASN A 266 6.24 -6.19 20.26
N ALA A 267 6.54 -6.30 21.55
CA ALA A 267 6.83 -5.18 22.45
C ALA A 267 8.30 -5.12 22.88
N GLY A 268 9.06 -6.19 22.66
CA GLY A 268 10.52 -6.22 22.88
C GLY A 268 11.29 -6.23 21.56
N THR A 269 12.34 -7.06 21.47
CA THR A 269 13.20 -7.14 20.28
C THR A 269 12.98 -8.44 19.52
N ILE A 270 12.91 -8.39 18.19
CA ILE A 270 13.11 -9.54 17.31
C ILE A 270 14.23 -9.17 16.34
N THR A 271 15.39 -9.82 16.46
CA THR A 271 16.57 -9.41 15.68
C THR A 271 17.45 -10.57 15.23
N THR A 272 18.17 -10.37 14.13
CA THR A 272 19.30 -11.25 13.74
C THR A 272 20.65 -10.77 14.26
N GLN A 273 20.70 -9.59 14.89
CA GLN A 273 21.88 -9.01 15.49
C GLN A 273 21.92 -9.32 16.99
N ALA A 274 22.42 -10.51 17.35
CA ALA A 274 22.57 -10.88 18.74
C ALA A 274 23.88 -10.35 19.34
N PRO A 275 23.94 -10.09 20.66
CA PRO A 275 25.19 -9.84 21.36
C PRO A 275 26.22 -10.97 21.12
N ASP A 276 27.51 -10.62 21.05
CA ASP A 276 28.59 -11.59 20.79
C ASP A 276 28.57 -12.81 21.71
N ALA A 277 28.21 -12.60 22.99
CA ALA A 277 28.07 -13.68 23.97
C ALA A 277 26.96 -14.67 23.59
N VAL A 278 25.80 -14.19 23.12
CA VAL A 278 24.68 -15.01 22.67
C VAL A 278 25.02 -15.70 21.34
N ALA A 279 25.61 -14.95 20.40
CA ALA A 279 26.00 -15.46 19.09
C ALA A 279 27.04 -16.59 19.21
N SER A 280 28.12 -16.38 19.96
CA SER A 280 29.20 -17.36 20.15
C SER A 280 28.73 -18.61 20.89
N ALA A 281 27.92 -18.47 21.96
CA ALA A 281 27.38 -19.59 22.71
C ALA A 281 26.49 -20.51 21.85
N ASN A 282 25.87 -19.97 20.80
CA ASN A 282 24.95 -20.69 19.92
C ASN A 282 25.56 -21.05 18.55
N GLY A 283 26.87 -20.82 18.37
CA GLY A 283 27.60 -21.13 17.13
C GLY A 283 27.10 -20.34 15.92
N ALA A 284 26.63 -19.11 16.13
CA ALA A 284 26.21 -18.25 15.04
C ALA A 284 27.40 -17.87 14.15
N VAL A 285 27.17 -17.83 12.84
CA VAL A 285 28.16 -17.32 11.88
C VAL A 285 27.92 -15.83 11.63
N ASP A 286 29.01 -15.08 11.44
CA ASP A 286 28.97 -13.68 11.05
C ASP A 286 28.63 -13.57 9.56
N ALA A 287 27.33 -13.62 9.25
CA ALA A 287 26.80 -13.48 7.90
C ALA A 287 25.48 -12.69 7.94
N PRO A 288 25.12 -11.96 6.86
CA PRO A 288 23.80 -11.33 6.75
C PRO A 288 22.68 -12.38 6.78
N ILE A 289 21.74 -12.24 7.70
CA ILE A 289 20.60 -13.15 7.89
C ILE A 289 19.31 -12.40 7.54
N ASP A 290 18.57 -12.86 6.54
CA ASP A 290 17.25 -12.34 6.22
C ASP A 290 16.24 -12.79 7.28
N LEU A 291 15.49 -11.84 7.82
CA LEU A 291 14.44 -12.05 8.82
C LEU A 291 13.07 -11.90 8.17
N ARG A 292 12.22 -12.91 8.30
CA ARG A 292 10.81 -12.84 7.94
C ARG A 292 9.94 -13.00 9.18
N VAL A 293 9.07 -12.04 9.45
CA VAL A 293 8.02 -12.13 10.47
C VAL A 293 6.67 -12.10 9.77
N SER A 294 5.89 -13.18 9.92
CA SER A 294 4.59 -13.33 9.25
C SER A 294 3.45 -13.57 10.23
N ALA A 295 2.37 -12.82 10.07
CA ALA A 295 1.09 -13.02 10.73
C ALA A 295 0.01 -13.37 9.70
N ASP A 296 -0.80 -14.41 9.94
CA ASP A 296 -1.95 -14.70 9.08
C ASP A 296 -3.01 -13.59 9.13
N ARG A 297 -3.10 -12.86 10.25
CA ARG A 297 -3.97 -11.71 10.46
C ARG A 297 -3.14 -10.47 10.74
N ASP A 298 -2.90 -10.14 12.01
CA ASP A 298 -2.35 -8.84 12.38
C ASP A 298 -0.93 -8.96 12.91
N LEU A 299 -0.07 -8.02 12.50
CA LEU A 299 1.29 -7.84 13.01
C LEU A 299 1.37 -6.47 13.68
N ASN A 300 1.47 -6.45 15.01
CA ASN A 300 1.61 -5.25 15.82
C ASN A 300 3.03 -5.15 16.36
N ASN A 301 3.84 -4.25 15.81
CA ASN A 301 5.19 -3.95 16.29
C ASN A 301 5.19 -2.66 17.14
N LEU A 302 5.35 -2.82 18.45
CA LEU A 302 5.55 -1.76 19.43
C LEU A 302 7.05 -1.61 19.80
N GLY A 303 7.84 -2.66 19.61
CA GLY A 303 9.28 -2.69 19.91
C GLY A 303 10.16 -2.63 18.66
N SER A 304 11.24 -3.40 18.61
CA SER A 304 12.17 -3.43 17.48
C SER A 304 12.10 -4.74 16.71
N ILE A 305 12.00 -4.67 15.38
CA ILE A 305 12.23 -5.78 14.47
C ILE A 305 13.38 -5.40 13.54
N SER A 306 14.52 -6.09 13.64
CA SER A 306 15.72 -5.70 12.88
C SER A 306 16.49 -6.86 12.28
N SER A 307 17.25 -6.59 11.22
CA SER A 307 18.12 -7.58 10.58
C SER A 307 19.40 -6.95 10.02
N ASN A 308 20.50 -7.69 10.10
CA ASN A 308 21.76 -7.40 9.37
C ASN A 308 21.73 -7.80 7.87
N GLY A 309 20.63 -8.37 7.40
CA GLY A 309 20.29 -8.62 6.00
C GLY A 309 19.00 -7.90 5.62
N THR A 310 18.03 -8.63 5.08
CA THR A 310 16.68 -8.13 4.70
C THR A 310 15.68 -8.34 5.83
N VAL A 311 14.73 -7.41 6.03
CA VAL A 311 13.51 -7.66 6.83
C VAL A 311 12.30 -7.84 5.91
N THR A 312 11.53 -8.90 6.09
CA THR A 312 10.21 -9.07 5.47
C THR A 312 9.13 -9.18 6.53
N LEU A 313 8.22 -8.22 6.58
CA LEU A 313 7.04 -8.23 7.45
C LEU A 313 5.81 -8.58 6.62
N SER A 314 4.99 -9.52 7.06
CA SER A 314 3.79 -9.91 6.33
C SER A 314 2.59 -10.05 7.26
N ALA A 315 1.46 -9.50 6.87
CA ALA A 315 0.20 -9.56 7.61
C ALA A 315 -0.97 -9.75 6.63
N GLY A 316 -1.82 -10.76 6.86
CA GLY A 316 -3.03 -10.96 6.06
C GLY A 316 -4.15 -9.96 6.37
N GLY A 317 -4.08 -9.30 7.52
CA GLY A 317 -4.88 -8.17 7.98
C GLY A 317 -4.02 -6.90 8.03
N THR A 318 -3.88 -6.32 9.22
CA THR A 318 -3.15 -5.05 9.40
C THR A 318 -1.70 -5.27 9.85
N LEU A 319 -0.78 -4.52 9.27
CA LEU A 319 0.58 -4.34 9.78
C LEU A 319 0.66 -2.99 10.48
N ALA A 320 0.68 -2.98 11.80
CA ALA A 320 0.83 -1.77 12.62
C ALA A 320 2.25 -1.68 13.18
N ASN A 321 2.98 -0.61 12.85
CA ASN A 321 4.31 -0.32 13.37
C ASN A 321 4.28 1.00 14.16
N SER A 322 4.53 0.92 15.46
CA SER A 322 4.72 2.08 16.34
C SER A 322 6.12 2.11 16.98
N GLY A 323 6.89 1.03 16.85
CA GLY A 323 8.31 0.97 17.18
C GLY A 323 9.20 1.12 15.95
N SER A 324 10.23 0.28 15.83
CA SER A 324 11.19 0.30 14.71
C SER A 324 11.17 -1.00 13.89
N ALA A 325 11.15 -0.88 12.57
CA ALA A 325 11.42 -1.95 11.63
C ALA A 325 12.62 -1.56 10.75
N SER A 326 13.75 -2.26 10.86
CA SER A 326 15.00 -1.83 10.21
C SER A 326 15.82 -2.95 9.60
N ALA A 327 16.39 -2.72 8.42
CA ALA A 327 17.26 -3.69 7.74
C ALA A 327 18.55 -3.03 7.24
N GLN A 328 19.63 -3.80 7.16
CA GLN A 328 20.85 -3.37 6.47
C GLN A 328 20.63 -3.32 4.95
N SER A 329 19.92 -4.31 4.41
CA SER A 329 19.45 -4.37 3.02
C SER A 329 17.99 -3.91 2.94
N ASP A 330 17.10 -4.61 2.24
CA ASP A 330 15.73 -4.14 2.04
C ASP A 330 14.83 -4.35 3.28
N VAL A 331 13.83 -3.48 3.45
CA VAL A 331 12.65 -3.75 4.26
C VAL A 331 11.46 -3.97 3.33
N THR A 332 10.82 -5.13 3.39
CA THR A 332 9.64 -5.46 2.57
C THR A 332 8.41 -5.66 3.46
N LEU A 333 7.34 -4.94 3.18
CA LEU A 333 6.05 -5.00 3.87
C LEU A 333 5.00 -5.61 2.94
N LEU A 334 4.50 -6.79 3.30
CA LEU A 334 3.52 -7.56 2.55
C LEU A 334 2.16 -7.50 3.27
N SER A 335 1.39 -6.44 3.05
CA SER A 335 0.06 -6.21 3.62
C SER A 335 -0.70 -5.17 2.79
N SER A 336 -2.03 -5.31 2.71
CA SER A 336 -2.90 -4.30 2.09
C SER A 336 -3.18 -3.11 3.00
N ALA A 337 -2.91 -3.21 4.31
CA ALA A 337 -3.15 -2.17 5.29
C ALA A 337 -1.94 -2.01 6.22
N VAL A 338 -1.18 -0.94 6.02
CA VAL A 338 -0.02 -0.59 6.85
C VAL A 338 -0.33 0.68 7.62
N VAL A 339 -0.15 0.64 8.94
CA VAL A 339 -0.22 1.81 9.82
C VAL A 339 1.15 1.99 10.46
N ASN A 340 1.85 3.06 10.11
CA ASN A 340 3.13 3.43 10.69
C ASN A 340 3.00 4.73 11.49
N SER A 341 3.32 4.66 12.78
CA SER A 341 3.54 5.81 13.66
C SER A 341 4.94 5.80 14.27
N GLY A 342 5.80 4.89 13.81
CA GLY A 342 7.18 4.71 14.25
C GLY A 342 8.17 4.88 13.09
N SER A 343 9.26 4.13 13.11
CA SER A 343 10.29 4.18 12.07
C SER A 343 10.32 2.89 11.24
N ILE A 344 10.34 3.04 9.91
CA ILE A 344 10.66 1.96 8.96
C ILE A 344 11.87 2.40 8.16
N SER A 345 12.97 1.64 8.21
CA SER A 345 14.24 2.11 7.66
C SER A 345 15.05 1.02 6.97
N SER A 346 15.52 1.31 5.76
CA SER A 346 16.55 0.52 5.07
C SER A 346 17.87 1.31 5.02
N ALA A 347 18.96 0.72 5.53
CA ALA A 347 20.26 1.40 5.57
C ALA A 347 20.95 1.45 4.21
N GLY A 348 20.91 0.36 3.44
CA GLY A 348 21.61 0.23 2.15
C GLY A 348 20.75 -0.25 0.99
N GLY A 349 19.46 -0.47 1.21
CA GLY A 349 18.53 -1.00 0.21
C GLY A 349 17.26 -0.17 0.09
N ASN A 350 16.17 -0.85 -0.27
CA ASN A 350 14.86 -0.26 -0.52
C ASN A 350 13.89 -0.51 0.64
N VAL A 351 12.85 0.31 0.70
CA VAL A 351 11.61 -0.03 1.42
C VAL A 351 10.53 -0.38 0.40
N ASN A 352 10.03 -1.60 0.44
CA ASN A 352 9.07 -2.13 -0.53
C ASN A 352 7.72 -2.39 0.11
N PHE A 353 6.65 -1.90 -0.50
CA PHE A 353 5.26 -2.16 -0.12
C PHE A 353 4.59 -3.01 -1.19
N ASP A 354 4.02 -4.14 -0.80
CA ASP A 354 3.28 -5.01 -1.70
C ASP A 354 2.20 -5.81 -0.97
N THR A 355 1.47 -6.63 -1.73
CA THR A 355 0.41 -7.52 -1.27
C THR A 355 0.69 -8.93 -1.78
N ALA A 356 0.30 -9.96 -1.01
CA ALA A 356 0.51 -11.36 -1.42
C ALA A 356 -0.30 -11.74 -2.68
N SER A 357 -1.35 -10.98 -2.97
CA SER A 357 -2.18 -11.07 -4.17
C SER A 357 -2.64 -9.66 -4.53
N PRO A 358 -2.79 -9.30 -5.82
CA PRO A 358 -3.18 -7.95 -6.23
C PRO A 358 -4.40 -7.44 -5.46
N ALA A 359 -4.19 -6.39 -4.66
CA ALA A 359 -5.21 -5.74 -3.86
C ALA A 359 -4.89 -4.25 -3.70
N SER A 360 -5.89 -3.47 -3.31
CA SER A 360 -5.66 -2.07 -2.95
C SER A 360 -4.72 -2.01 -1.74
N ILE A 361 -3.79 -1.04 -1.77
CA ILE A 361 -2.85 -0.79 -0.68
C ILE A 361 -3.25 0.51 0.00
N SER A 362 -3.32 0.49 1.33
CA SER A 362 -3.47 1.68 2.17
C SER A 362 -2.32 1.75 3.16
N VAL A 363 -1.54 2.82 3.09
CA VAL A 363 -0.46 3.13 4.02
C VAL A 363 -0.75 4.45 4.71
N ASN A 364 -0.93 4.38 6.02
CA ASN A 364 -1.06 5.53 6.89
C ASN A 364 0.22 5.68 7.72
N ASN A 365 1.07 6.62 7.34
CA ASN A 365 2.32 6.97 7.98
C ASN A 365 2.18 8.18 8.93
N ALA A 366 0.97 8.48 9.43
CA ALA A 366 0.76 9.63 10.31
C ALA A 366 1.60 9.55 11.60
N GLY A 367 2.50 10.54 11.78
CA GLY A 367 3.43 10.62 12.90
C GLY A 367 4.64 9.68 12.79
N GLY A 368 4.78 8.94 11.69
CA GLY A 368 5.90 8.06 11.42
C GLY A 368 6.87 8.59 10.36
N THR A 369 8.00 7.89 10.23
CA THR A 369 9.01 8.14 9.20
C THR A 369 9.34 6.85 8.47
N ILE A 370 9.44 6.94 7.14
CA ILE A 370 9.89 5.85 6.29
C ILE A 370 11.12 6.31 5.52
N ASN A 371 12.25 5.61 5.67
CA ASN A 371 13.50 5.98 5.02
C ASN A 371 14.18 4.85 4.24
N ALA A 372 14.76 5.22 3.10
CA ALA A 372 15.60 4.43 2.22
C ALA A 372 16.64 5.38 1.60
N LEU A 373 17.44 6.05 2.44
CA LEU A 373 18.34 7.15 2.01
C LEU A 373 19.36 6.73 0.94
N ASN A 374 19.72 5.45 0.91
CA ASN A 374 20.64 4.87 -0.07
C ASN A 374 19.92 4.04 -1.15
N GLY A 375 18.59 4.09 -1.21
CA GLY A 375 17.79 3.32 -2.15
C GLY A 375 16.48 4.02 -2.51
N ALA A 376 15.46 3.22 -2.80
CA ALA A 376 14.14 3.67 -3.21
C ALA A 376 13.06 3.22 -2.22
N ILE A 377 11.96 3.97 -2.20
CA ILE A 377 10.69 3.53 -1.62
C ILE A 377 9.81 3.10 -2.78
N ASN A 378 9.38 1.84 -2.79
CA ASN A 378 8.64 1.24 -3.91
C ASN A 378 7.27 0.74 -3.46
N PHE A 379 6.25 1.04 -4.26
CA PHE A 379 4.91 0.47 -4.13
C PHE A 379 4.62 -0.40 -5.35
N ARG A 380 4.61 -1.72 -5.12
CA ARG A 380 4.50 -2.78 -6.13
C ARG A 380 5.66 -2.79 -7.14
N GLN A 381 5.73 -3.86 -7.91
CA GLN A 381 6.77 -4.06 -8.93
C GLN A 381 6.52 -3.22 -10.21
N SER A 382 7.60 -2.89 -10.91
CA SER A 382 7.55 -2.30 -12.24
C SER A 382 6.84 -3.23 -13.22
N GLY A 383 5.75 -2.76 -13.84
CA GLY A 383 4.90 -3.56 -14.73
C GLY A 383 3.61 -4.08 -14.08
N PHE A 384 3.27 -3.62 -12.88
CA PHE A 384 1.96 -3.87 -12.29
C PHE A 384 0.84 -3.20 -13.11
N THR A 385 -0.09 -3.98 -13.65
CA THR A 385 -1.18 -3.51 -14.53
C THR A 385 -2.58 -3.66 -13.95
N GLU A 386 -2.72 -4.31 -12.79
CA GLU A 386 -4.04 -4.56 -12.20
C GLU A 386 -4.70 -3.25 -11.74
N LYS A 387 -6.02 -3.15 -11.91
CA LYS A 387 -6.80 -1.97 -11.51
C LYS A 387 -7.13 -2.03 -10.02
N VAL A 388 -6.17 -1.62 -9.19
CA VAL A 388 -6.34 -1.52 -7.73
C VAL A 388 -5.79 -0.21 -7.21
N ASP A 389 -6.41 0.30 -6.16
CA ASP A 389 -6.09 1.63 -5.64
C ASP A 389 -4.85 1.60 -4.74
N THR A 390 -4.21 2.76 -4.63
CA THR A 390 -3.08 2.99 -3.70
C THR A 390 -3.32 4.27 -2.96
N THR A 391 -3.42 4.19 -1.63
CA THR A 391 -3.54 5.35 -0.75
C THR A 391 -2.33 5.43 0.16
N ILE A 392 -1.64 6.57 0.14
CA ILE A 392 -0.46 6.87 0.95
C ILE A 392 -0.78 8.17 1.69
N SER A 393 -0.66 8.18 3.01
CA SER A 393 -1.09 9.32 3.83
C SER A 393 -0.17 9.57 5.03
N GLY A 394 0.12 10.84 5.31
CA GLY A 394 0.86 11.31 6.49
C GLY A 394 2.37 11.06 6.47
N GLY A 395 3.03 11.61 7.48
CA GLY A 395 4.44 11.38 7.82
C GLY A 395 5.44 11.78 6.74
N ASP A 396 6.70 11.40 7.00
CA ASP A 396 7.84 11.77 6.17
C ASP A 396 8.42 10.57 5.43
N TRP A 397 8.85 10.82 4.19
CA TRP A 397 9.28 9.82 3.22
C TRP A 397 10.64 10.21 2.61
N TYR A 398 11.68 9.52 3.05
CA TYR A 398 13.06 9.86 2.70
C TYR A 398 13.71 8.83 1.78
N SER A 399 13.99 9.17 0.52
CA SER A 399 14.64 8.26 -0.43
C SER A 399 15.32 8.99 -1.59
N ASN A 400 16.10 8.25 -2.39
CA ASN A 400 16.58 8.78 -3.67
C ASN A 400 15.48 8.75 -4.74
N GLN A 401 14.61 7.74 -4.66
CA GLN A 401 13.47 7.56 -5.56
C GLN A 401 12.23 7.14 -4.78
N PHE A 402 11.08 7.62 -5.21
CA PHE A 402 9.78 7.26 -4.69
C PHE A 402 8.92 6.74 -5.84
N ASN A 403 8.77 5.43 -5.94
CA ASN A 403 8.18 4.75 -7.10
C ASN A 403 6.82 4.16 -6.74
N VAL A 404 5.78 4.52 -7.50
CA VAL A 404 4.43 4.00 -7.27
C VAL A 404 3.80 3.44 -8.53
N HIS A 405 3.55 2.13 -8.51
CA HIS A 405 2.84 1.42 -9.57
C HIS A 405 1.44 1.00 -9.09
N SER A 406 0.41 1.74 -9.51
CA SER A 406 -0.99 1.48 -9.17
C SER A 406 -1.80 0.87 -10.32
N GLY A 407 -1.15 0.50 -11.43
CA GLY A 407 -1.84 0.01 -12.63
C GLY A 407 -2.82 1.05 -13.16
N ASP A 408 -4.05 0.65 -13.47
CA ASP A 408 -5.15 1.57 -13.86
C ASP A 408 -6.02 2.02 -12.67
N GLY A 409 -5.58 1.77 -11.43
CA GLY A 409 -6.29 2.19 -10.22
C GLY A 409 -6.11 3.67 -9.86
N HIS A 410 -6.82 4.13 -8.84
CA HIS A 410 -6.68 5.48 -8.31
C HIS A 410 -5.51 5.54 -7.33
N LEU A 411 -4.57 6.46 -7.59
CA LEU A 411 -3.48 6.79 -6.68
C LEU A 411 -3.80 8.06 -5.90
N ASN A 412 -3.67 8.01 -4.58
CA ASN A 412 -3.74 9.17 -3.70
C ASN A 412 -2.52 9.19 -2.77
N ILE A 413 -1.70 10.23 -2.88
CA ILE A 413 -0.53 10.49 -2.05
C ILE A 413 -0.78 11.78 -1.28
N GLY A 414 -0.75 11.70 0.04
CA GLY A 414 -0.66 12.82 0.96
C GLY A 414 0.56 12.64 1.86
N ALA A 415 1.65 13.35 1.60
CA ALA A 415 2.88 13.26 2.39
C ALA A 415 3.16 14.58 3.13
N GLY A 416 3.88 14.51 4.24
CA GLY A 416 4.59 15.67 4.79
C GLY A 416 5.80 15.93 3.90
N ASP A 417 6.99 15.57 4.39
CA ASP A 417 8.19 15.63 3.56
C ASP A 417 8.27 14.42 2.60
N LEU A 418 8.59 14.69 1.33
CA LEU A 418 8.71 13.70 0.26
C LEU A 418 9.93 14.03 -0.60
N THR A 419 11.04 13.35 -0.32
CA THR A 419 12.33 13.60 -0.98
C THR A 419 12.58 12.62 -2.13
N GLY A 420 13.62 12.91 -2.93
CA GLY A 420 14.01 12.10 -4.08
C GLY A 420 13.17 12.40 -5.33
N GLU A 421 13.36 11.57 -6.36
CA GLU A 421 12.59 11.61 -7.59
C GLU A 421 11.29 10.81 -7.44
N VAL A 422 10.15 11.46 -7.66
CA VAL A 422 8.83 10.83 -7.62
C VAL A 422 8.48 10.30 -9.00
N ASN A 423 8.20 8.99 -9.07
CA ASN A 423 7.82 8.29 -10.30
C ASN A 423 6.48 7.58 -10.10
N VAL A 424 5.49 7.90 -10.94
CA VAL A 424 4.11 7.44 -10.80
C VAL A 424 3.59 6.82 -12.09
N TRP A 425 2.94 5.65 -11.94
CA TRP A 425 2.17 4.97 -12.97
C TRP A 425 0.80 4.57 -12.39
N ALA A 426 -0.26 5.24 -12.81
CA ALA A 426 -1.61 5.05 -12.25
C ALA A 426 -2.72 5.25 -13.30
N GLY A 427 -3.96 4.91 -12.95
CA GLY A 427 -5.12 5.32 -13.74
C GLY A 427 -5.33 6.83 -13.60
N THR A 428 -5.55 7.29 -12.37
CA THR A 428 -5.53 8.71 -11.99
C THR A 428 -4.57 8.89 -10.82
N ALA A 429 -4.02 10.10 -10.65
CA ALA A 429 -3.09 10.35 -9.55
C ALA A 429 -3.40 11.68 -8.87
N ARG A 430 -3.60 11.65 -7.55
CA ARG A 430 -3.51 12.83 -6.68
C ARG A 430 -2.23 12.75 -5.87
N ILE A 431 -1.43 13.79 -5.95
CA ILE A 431 -0.18 13.95 -5.20
C ILE A 431 -0.26 15.26 -4.45
N VAL A 432 -0.25 15.21 -3.12
CA VAL A 432 -0.21 16.38 -2.24
C VAL A 432 0.95 16.19 -1.28
N ALA A 433 1.90 17.13 -1.27
CA ALA A 433 3.03 17.12 -0.35
C ALA A 433 3.18 18.47 0.37
N ASP A 434 3.90 18.44 1.49
CA ASP A 434 4.35 19.61 2.23
C ASP A 434 5.88 19.54 2.35
N THR A 435 6.56 19.53 1.20
CA THR A 435 8.02 19.49 1.09
C THR A 435 8.55 20.78 0.45
N ASP A 436 9.81 21.13 0.72
CA ASP A 436 10.45 22.31 0.15
C ASP A 436 10.47 22.28 -1.39
N ASN A 437 10.75 21.11 -1.97
CA ASN A 437 10.73 20.92 -3.43
C ASN A 437 10.32 19.49 -3.79
N LEU A 438 9.17 19.37 -4.46
CA LEU A 438 8.64 18.11 -4.97
C LEU A 438 9.14 17.86 -6.39
N ASN A 439 9.97 16.83 -6.57
CA ASN A 439 10.55 16.50 -7.87
C ASN A 439 9.73 15.40 -8.56
N ILE A 440 8.79 15.79 -9.42
CA ILE A 440 8.07 14.84 -10.28
C ILE A 440 8.93 14.50 -11.48
N ASN A 441 9.57 13.33 -11.42
CA ASN A 441 10.40 12.85 -12.53
C ASN A 441 9.56 12.19 -13.61
N THR A 442 8.70 11.24 -13.23
CA THR A 442 7.78 10.53 -14.14
C THR A 442 6.36 10.59 -13.61
N LEU A 443 5.40 11.00 -14.44
CA LEU A 443 3.98 10.96 -14.12
C LEU A 443 3.22 10.43 -15.32
N VAL A 444 2.93 9.13 -15.32
CA VAL A 444 2.19 8.46 -16.39
C VAL A 444 0.82 8.07 -15.85
N THR A 445 -0.22 8.69 -16.41
CA THR A 445 -1.61 8.39 -16.08
C THR A 445 -2.46 8.17 -17.32
N SER A 446 -3.51 7.36 -17.20
CA SER A 446 -4.52 7.20 -18.26
C SER A 446 -5.73 8.13 -18.11
N GLY A 447 -5.86 8.77 -16.95
CA GLY A 447 -6.79 9.85 -16.67
C GLY A 447 -6.05 11.05 -16.09
N ASP A 448 -6.73 11.76 -15.20
CA ASP A 448 -6.39 13.15 -14.88
C ASP A 448 -5.52 13.20 -13.62
N PRO A 449 -4.27 13.70 -13.69
CA PRO A 449 -3.47 13.88 -12.49
C PRO A 449 -3.61 15.29 -11.89
N LEU A 450 -3.57 15.31 -10.56
CA LEU A 450 -3.50 16.50 -9.71
C LEU A 450 -2.23 16.44 -8.88
N VAL A 451 -1.33 17.39 -9.07
CA VAL A 451 -0.11 17.55 -8.26
C VAL A 451 -0.18 18.86 -7.49
N ALA A 452 0.05 18.80 -6.18
CA ALA A 452 0.17 19.98 -5.35
C ALA A 452 1.29 19.86 -4.32
N ASN A 453 1.98 20.97 -4.08
CA ASN A 453 3.03 21.05 -3.06
C ASN A 453 3.02 22.42 -2.38
N ALA A 454 3.19 22.45 -1.06
CA ALA A 454 3.31 23.72 -0.33
C ALA A 454 4.59 24.48 -0.72
N GLY A 455 5.69 23.75 -0.96
CA GLY A 455 6.91 24.28 -1.55
C GLY A 455 6.90 24.29 -3.08
N SER A 456 8.09 24.29 -3.67
CA SER A 456 8.29 24.32 -5.12
C SER A 456 8.00 22.97 -5.77
N ILE A 457 7.75 22.97 -7.08
CA ILE A 457 7.58 21.75 -7.88
C ILE A 457 8.54 21.79 -9.06
N THR A 458 9.32 20.72 -9.22
CA THR A 458 10.04 20.44 -10.47
C THR A 458 9.29 19.37 -11.25
N LEU A 459 8.82 19.72 -12.44
CA LEU A 459 8.01 18.87 -13.31
C LEU A 459 8.81 18.45 -14.54
N ASN A 460 9.22 17.18 -14.59
CA ASN A 460 9.98 16.64 -15.70
C ASN A 460 9.03 16.06 -16.76
N GLN A 461 8.58 14.81 -16.64
CA GLN A 461 7.82 14.12 -17.71
C GLN A 461 6.39 13.74 -17.30
N PRO A 462 5.43 14.69 -17.31
CA PRO A 462 4.01 14.36 -17.20
C PRO A 462 3.44 13.91 -18.56
N ALA A 463 2.82 12.73 -18.57
CA ALA A 463 2.11 12.16 -19.71
C ALA A 463 0.76 11.59 -19.24
N THR A 464 -0.34 12.20 -19.67
CA THR A 464 -1.69 11.89 -19.16
C THR A 464 -2.56 11.11 -20.15
N LEU A 465 -1.99 10.76 -21.32
CA LEU A 465 -2.69 10.06 -22.42
C LEU A 465 -4.02 10.72 -22.84
N GLY A 466 -4.13 12.04 -22.64
CA GLY A 466 -5.33 12.82 -22.96
C GLY A 466 -6.10 13.35 -21.76
N GLY A 467 -5.82 12.88 -20.54
CA GLY A 467 -6.44 13.41 -19.32
C GLY A 467 -5.97 14.85 -19.00
N PRO A 468 -6.82 15.71 -18.41
CA PRO A 468 -6.39 17.00 -17.89
C PRO A 468 -5.27 16.89 -16.85
N LEU A 469 -4.34 17.84 -16.84
CA LEU A 469 -3.26 17.96 -15.87
C LEU A 469 -3.45 19.22 -15.04
N THR A 470 -3.45 19.07 -13.71
CA THR A 470 -3.45 20.22 -12.79
C THR A 470 -2.26 20.19 -11.85
N VAL A 471 -1.54 21.31 -11.77
CA VAL A 471 -0.35 21.50 -10.94
C VAL A 471 -0.49 22.78 -10.12
N VAL A 472 -0.38 22.67 -8.79
CA VAL A 472 -0.51 23.80 -7.86
C VAL A 472 0.66 23.83 -6.88
N SER A 473 1.46 24.90 -6.91
CA SER A 473 2.58 25.09 -5.99
C SER A 473 2.35 26.33 -5.12
N GLY A 474 2.76 26.25 -3.86
CA GLY A 474 2.84 27.42 -2.97
C GLY A 474 4.02 28.34 -3.26
N GLN A 475 5.01 27.85 -4.02
CA GLN A 475 6.20 28.56 -4.47
C GLN A 475 6.37 28.37 -5.99
N ASP A 476 7.58 28.05 -6.46
CA ASP A 476 7.92 28.02 -7.87
C ASP A 476 7.54 26.70 -8.54
N ILE A 477 7.27 26.77 -9.85
CA ILE A 477 7.13 25.60 -10.72
C ILE A 477 8.19 25.68 -11.82
N THR A 478 9.04 24.66 -11.91
CA THR A 478 10.05 24.53 -12.98
C THR A 478 9.71 23.35 -13.87
N ILE A 479 9.51 23.59 -15.16
CA ILE A 479 9.22 22.57 -16.18
C ILE A 479 10.51 22.22 -16.92
N THR A 480 10.93 20.96 -16.83
CA THR A 480 12.22 20.49 -17.38
C THR A 480 12.07 19.54 -18.56
N ASN A 481 10.88 19.00 -18.82
CA ASN A 481 10.56 18.23 -20.04
C ASN A 481 9.29 18.74 -20.74
N THR A 482 8.86 18.02 -21.77
CA THR A 482 7.56 18.23 -22.41
C THR A 482 6.42 17.95 -21.44
N VAL A 483 5.41 18.82 -21.47
CA VAL A 483 4.10 18.60 -20.84
C VAL A 483 3.09 18.25 -21.94
N ASP A 484 2.54 17.04 -21.91
CA ASP A 484 1.69 16.52 -22.97
C ASP A 484 0.39 15.92 -22.43
N THR A 485 -0.72 16.60 -22.71
CA THR A 485 -2.10 16.13 -22.47
C THR A 485 -2.83 15.84 -23.79
N SER A 486 -2.09 15.66 -24.89
CA SER A 486 -2.68 15.43 -26.21
C SER A 486 -3.29 14.03 -26.37
N ALA A 487 -4.30 13.93 -27.22
CA ALA A 487 -5.04 12.69 -27.43
C ALA A 487 -5.50 12.47 -28.89
N SER A 488 -5.95 11.24 -29.16
CA SER A 488 -6.76 10.94 -30.35
C SER A 488 -8.21 11.40 -30.22
N GLY A 489 -8.70 11.60 -28.99
CA GLY A 489 -10.00 12.22 -28.69
C GLY A 489 -9.84 13.71 -28.45
N ASP A 490 -10.58 14.26 -27.49
CA ASP A 490 -10.33 15.61 -26.98
C ASP A 490 -8.99 15.65 -26.23
N GLY A 491 -8.22 16.74 -26.38
CA GLY A 491 -7.03 16.98 -25.59
C GLY A 491 -7.41 17.43 -24.18
N GLY A 492 -6.62 17.02 -23.18
CA GLY A 492 -6.86 17.37 -21.78
C GLY A 492 -6.44 18.79 -21.46
N ASP A 493 -7.20 19.48 -20.61
CA ASP A 493 -6.83 20.82 -20.14
C ASP A 493 -5.53 20.79 -19.31
N ILE A 494 -4.76 21.87 -19.34
CA ILE A 494 -3.57 22.06 -18.52
C ILE A 494 -3.80 23.28 -17.61
N LEU A 495 -3.74 23.07 -16.30
CA LEU A 495 -3.79 24.14 -15.29
C LEU A 495 -2.51 24.13 -14.45
N ILE A 496 -1.72 25.20 -14.54
CA ILE A 496 -0.47 25.36 -13.77
C ILE A 496 -0.57 26.64 -12.94
N ILE A 497 -0.42 26.53 -11.62
CA ILE A 497 -0.54 27.64 -10.68
C ILE A 497 0.67 27.66 -9.74
N ALA A 498 1.52 28.67 -9.84
CA ALA A 498 2.63 28.92 -8.91
C ALA A 498 2.29 30.02 -7.89
N GLY A 499 2.93 29.97 -6.73
CA GLY A 499 2.79 30.98 -5.69
C GLY A 499 1.42 31.04 -5.02
N ALA A 500 0.67 29.95 -5.00
CA ALA A 500 -0.71 29.94 -4.53
C ALA A 500 -0.84 29.58 -3.04
N ALA A 501 -1.68 30.29 -2.31
CA ALA A 501 -2.20 29.80 -1.04
C ALA A 501 -3.34 28.81 -1.33
N PHE A 502 -3.23 27.59 -0.83
CA PHE A 502 -4.26 26.58 -1.01
C PHE A 502 -4.44 25.71 0.23
N THR A 503 -5.59 25.04 0.32
CA THR A 503 -5.89 24.09 1.39
C THR A 503 -6.33 22.76 0.76
N PRO A 504 -5.60 21.66 1.01
CA PRO A 504 -6.05 20.34 0.60
C PRO A 504 -7.23 19.89 1.47
N GLY A 505 -8.35 19.56 0.84
CA GLY A 505 -9.53 18.97 1.47
C GLY A 505 -9.62 17.46 1.26
N ALA A 506 -10.65 16.86 1.86
CA ALA A 506 -11.05 15.47 1.61
C ALA A 506 -11.72 15.38 0.23
N GLY A 507 -10.91 15.32 -0.83
CA GLY A 507 -11.37 15.16 -2.20
C GLY A 507 -11.35 16.45 -3.04
N ASN A 508 -10.71 17.52 -2.56
CA ASN A 508 -10.50 18.71 -3.37
C ASN A 508 -9.25 19.49 -2.93
N ILE A 509 -8.83 20.45 -3.76
CA ILE A 509 -7.90 21.51 -3.38
C ILE A 509 -8.65 22.83 -3.58
N THR A 510 -8.64 23.68 -2.54
CA THR A 510 -9.20 25.03 -2.63
C THR A 510 -8.05 26.04 -2.69
N VAL A 511 -7.93 26.76 -3.81
CA VAL A 511 -6.97 27.87 -3.94
C VAL A 511 -7.66 29.15 -3.51
N THR A 512 -7.07 29.85 -2.54
CA THR A 512 -7.67 31.02 -1.86
C THR A 512 -7.02 32.34 -2.27
N GLY A 513 -5.85 32.31 -2.91
CA GLY A 513 -5.17 33.50 -3.42
C GLY A 513 -3.68 33.29 -3.56
N ALA A 514 -2.92 34.37 -3.41
CA ALA A 514 -1.46 34.35 -3.36
C ALA A 514 -0.94 33.76 -2.05
N SER A 515 0.16 33.02 -2.10
CA SER A 515 0.99 32.68 -0.96
C SER A 515 1.78 33.91 -0.48
N ALA A 516 2.39 33.83 0.70
CA ALA A 516 3.22 34.93 1.22
C ALA A 516 4.51 35.14 0.40
N THR A 517 5.04 34.07 -0.20
CA THR A 517 6.25 34.10 -1.02
C THR A 517 5.94 34.51 -2.46
N GLY A 518 4.73 34.20 -2.94
CA GLY A 518 4.47 34.14 -4.37
C GLY A 518 5.23 32.97 -4.98
N GLY A 519 5.35 32.97 -6.31
CA GLY A 519 6.12 31.96 -7.02
C GLY A 519 6.15 32.21 -8.51
N ASP A 520 7.14 31.64 -9.17
CA ASP A 520 7.36 31.77 -10.61
C ASP A 520 7.03 30.47 -11.34
N VAL A 521 6.60 30.57 -12.60
CA VAL A 521 6.58 29.43 -13.53
C VAL A 521 7.71 29.63 -14.54
N SER A 522 8.60 28.65 -14.64
CA SER A 522 9.70 28.69 -15.60
C SER A 522 9.85 27.39 -16.37
N VAL A 523 10.45 27.47 -17.56
CA VAL A 523 10.87 26.32 -18.35
C VAL A 523 12.39 26.32 -18.46
N SER A 524 13.02 25.14 -18.37
CA SER A 524 14.45 24.97 -18.61
C SER A 524 14.67 24.23 -19.92
N GLY A 525 15.42 24.82 -20.85
CA GLY A 525 15.64 24.22 -22.17
C GLY A 525 14.50 24.47 -23.16
N SER A 526 14.58 23.83 -24.34
CA SER A 526 13.57 23.95 -25.39
C SER A 526 12.47 22.92 -25.17
N GLN A 527 11.32 23.36 -24.66
CA GLN A 527 10.26 22.47 -24.15
C GLN A 527 8.97 22.62 -24.94
N THR A 528 8.11 21.61 -24.91
CA THR A 528 6.76 21.69 -25.50
C THR A 528 5.71 21.61 -24.39
N ILE A 529 4.70 22.46 -24.44
CA ILE A 529 3.49 22.36 -23.62
C ILE A 529 2.30 22.19 -24.57
N THR A 530 1.68 21.01 -24.59
CA THR A 530 0.65 20.71 -25.59
C THR A 530 -0.61 20.08 -24.97
N ALA A 531 -1.75 20.64 -25.34
CA ALA A 531 -3.10 20.13 -25.07
C ALA A 531 -3.85 19.85 -26.38
N SER A 532 -3.11 19.47 -27.43
CA SER A 532 -3.65 19.30 -28.78
C SER A 532 -4.45 18.02 -28.94
N SER A 533 -5.20 17.91 -30.02
CA SER A 533 -5.98 16.73 -30.35
C SER A 533 -5.87 16.40 -31.84
N SER A 534 -5.92 15.11 -32.15
CA SER A 534 -5.98 14.60 -33.52
C SER A 534 -7.36 14.11 -33.97
N GLY A 535 -8.34 13.98 -33.07
CA GLY A 535 -9.70 13.54 -33.41
C GLY A 535 -10.85 14.21 -32.65
N GLY A 536 -10.57 15.18 -31.77
CA GLY A 536 -11.53 15.99 -31.02
C GLY A 536 -11.09 17.47 -30.85
N ASN A 537 -11.59 18.14 -29.83
CA ASN A 537 -11.22 19.50 -29.44
C ASN A 537 -9.82 19.55 -28.80
N GLY A 538 -9.11 20.66 -28.94
CA GLY A 538 -7.94 20.94 -28.11
C GLY A 538 -8.35 21.38 -26.70
N GLY A 539 -7.59 20.99 -25.69
CA GLY A 539 -7.81 21.37 -24.29
C GLY A 539 -7.28 22.78 -23.97
N ASP A 540 -7.87 23.46 -23.01
CA ASP A 540 -7.42 24.79 -22.59
C ASP A 540 -6.11 24.71 -21.80
N ILE A 541 -5.23 25.71 -21.96
CA ILE A 541 -3.97 25.82 -21.20
C ILE A 541 -4.02 27.11 -20.38
N THR A 542 -4.05 27.00 -19.07
CA THR A 542 -4.01 28.13 -18.14
C THR A 542 -2.77 28.06 -17.26
N ILE A 543 -1.96 29.11 -17.30
CA ILE A 543 -0.73 29.24 -16.49
C ILE A 543 -0.83 30.53 -15.68
N ALA A 544 -0.73 30.43 -14.36
CA ALA A 544 -0.81 31.57 -13.45
C ALA A 544 0.33 31.56 -12.44
N ALA A 545 0.90 32.74 -12.17
CA ALA A 545 1.89 32.95 -11.13
C ALA A 545 1.45 34.10 -10.21
N PHE A 546 1.20 33.80 -8.94
CA PHE A 546 0.79 34.78 -7.94
C PHE A 546 2.00 35.55 -7.39
N VAL A 547 1.82 36.86 -7.17
CA VAL A 547 2.84 37.75 -6.63
C VAL A 547 2.91 37.64 -5.12
N GLY A 548 4.13 37.61 -4.59
CA GLY A 548 4.39 37.71 -3.16
C GLY A 548 5.69 38.47 -2.91
N SER A 549 6.45 38.08 -1.88
CA SER A 549 7.72 38.74 -1.56
C SER A 549 8.85 38.49 -2.56
N GLY A 550 8.79 37.42 -3.36
CA GLY A 550 9.90 37.02 -4.24
C GLY A 550 9.54 36.49 -5.62
N GLY A 551 8.25 36.38 -5.98
CA GLY A 551 7.83 35.78 -7.25
C GLY A 551 6.67 36.49 -7.94
N GLY A 552 6.01 35.77 -8.84
CA GLY A 552 4.88 36.23 -9.65
C GLY A 552 5.22 36.40 -11.12
N ASN A 553 6.23 35.69 -11.63
CA ASN A 553 6.65 35.74 -13.03
C ASN A 553 6.34 34.43 -13.75
N VAL A 554 6.05 34.51 -15.05
CA VAL A 554 5.95 33.36 -15.95
C VAL A 554 6.99 33.56 -17.06
N ASN A 555 7.99 32.68 -17.15
CA ASN A 555 9.00 32.67 -18.20
C ASN A 555 8.94 31.37 -19.00
N LEU A 556 8.30 31.47 -20.18
CA LEU A 556 8.09 30.42 -21.17
C LEU A 556 8.80 30.76 -22.49
N SER A 557 9.87 31.56 -22.43
CA SER A 557 10.59 32.06 -23.63
C SER A 557 11.15 30.96 -24.52
N SER A 558 11.48 29.81 -23.93
CA SER A 558 11.99 28.62 -24.64
C SER A 558 10.96 27.50 -24.76
N ALA A 559 9.68 27.77 -24.50
CA ALA A 559 8.60 26.80 -24.72
C ALA A 559 7.86 27.03 -26.04
N ASP A 560 7.47 25.93 -26.67
CA ASP A 560 6.47 25.87 -27.72
C ASP A 560 5.13 25.43 -27.10
N ILE A 561 4.14 26.32 -27.09
CA ILE A 561 2.82 26.06 -26.50
C ILE A 561 1.81 25.79 -27.62
N THR A 562 1.10 24.66 -27.57
CA THR A 562 0.12 24.30 -28.60
C THR A 562 -1.18 23.77 -28.00
N SER A 563 -2.32 24.31 -28.47
CA SER A 563 -3.65 23.76 -28.18
C SER A 563 -4.52 23.81 -29.43
N THR A 564 -4.33 22.84 -30.31
CA THR A 564 -5.08 22.75 -31.56
C THR A 564 -6.03 21.57 -31.53
N GLY A 565 -7.28 21.80 -31.95
CA GLY A 565 -8.21 20.72 -32.23
C GLY A 565 -7.97 20.11 -33.61
N ALA A 566 -8.58 18.94 -33.83
CA ALA A 566 -8.58 18.28 -35.12
C ALA A 566 -9.40 19.05 -36.17
N THR A 567 -9.30 18.64 -37.44
CA THR A 567 -10.11 19.23 -38.52
C THR A 567 -11.59 19.13 -38.20
N GLY A 568 -12.27 20.28 -38.07
CA GLY A 568 -13.69 20.35 -37.75
C GLY A 568 -14.00 20.57 -36.27
N PHE A 569 -13.00 20.60 -35.39
CA PHE A 569 -13.18 20.75 -33.95
C PHE A 569 -12.66 22.10 -33.44
N SER A 570 -12.94 22.39 -32.17
CA SER A 570 -12.51 23.63 -31.51
C SER A 570 -11.04 23.55 -31.11
N ASN A 571 -10.31 24.64 -31.29
CA ASN A 571 -9.01 24.84 -30.67
C ASN A 571 -9.21 25.34 -29.23
N GLY A 572 -8.33 24.94 -28.31
CA GLY A 572 -8.36 25.44 -26.95
C GLY A 572 -7.83 26.87 -26.83
N THR A 573 -7.98 27.43 -25.64
CA THR A 573 -7.52 28.76 -25.26
C THR A 573 -6.23 28.65 -24.46
N VAL A 574 -5.24 29.50 -24.78
CA VAL A 574 -4.03 29.65 -23.97
C VAL A 574 -4.13 30.95 -23.17
N SER A 575 -4.13 30.83 -21.85
CA SER A 575 -4.22 31.93 -20.89
C SER A 575 -3.00 31.97 -19.98
N VAL A 576 -2.29 33.10 -19.94
CA VAL A 576 -1.11 33.29 -19.09
C VAL A 576 -1.24 34.56 -18.26
N TYR A 577 -1.20 34.42 -16.93
CA TYR A 577 -1.40 35.51 -15.98
C TYR A 577 -0.26 35.58 -14.96
N ALA A 578 0.45 36.70 -14.91
CA ALA A 578 1.55 36.90 -13.96
C ALA A 578 1.90 38.38 -13.86
N ASN A 579 2.65 38.81 -12.85
CA ASN A 579 3.23 40.16 -12.84
C ASN A 579 4.15 40.39 -14.04
N SER A 580 4.99 39.42 -14.39
CA SER A 580 5.74 39.45 -15.65
C SER A 580 5.48 38.19 -16.46
N VAL A 581 5.11 38.34 -17.72
CA VAL A 581 4.88 37.23 -18.66
C VAL A 581 5.89 37.33 -19.78
N THR A 582 6.72 36.31 -19.96
CA THR A 582 7.59 36.14 -21.12
C THR A 582 7.22 34.83 -21.81
N VAL A 583 6.88 34.86 -23.10
CA VAL A 583 6.48 33.67 -23.86
C VAL A 583 7.24 33.53 -25.17
N GLY A 584 7.54 32.28 -25.52
CA GLY A 584 8.07 31.85 -26.80
C GLY A 584 6.96 31.75 -27.86
N ASN A 585 6.87 30.60 -28.53
CA ASN A 585 5.84 30.37 -29.54
C ASN A 585 4.55 29.88 -28.88
N ILE A 586 3.41 30.42 -29.33
CA ILE A 586 2.08 29.93 -28.96
C ILE A 586 1.29 29.69 -30.23
N ASN A 587 0.78 28.46 -30.41
CA ASN A 587 -0.02 28.07 -31.55
C ASN A 587 -1.36 27.47 -31.12
N VAL A 588 -2.44 28.23 -31.36
CA VAL A 588 -3.83 27.78 -31.23
C VAL A 588 -4.56 27.91 -32.57
N ASN A 589 -3.80 27.93 -33.67
CA ASN A 589 -4.29 28.05 -35.04
C ASN A 589 -4.22 26.69 -35.77
N GLY A 590 -5.07 25.76 -35.34
CA GLY A 590 -5.17 24.41 -35.91
C GLY A 590 -5.61 24.39 -37.39
N ASN A 591 -5.33 23.28 -38.08
CA ASN A 591 -5.66 23.08 -39.49
C ASN A 591 -7.16 22.90 -39.69
N LEU A 592 -7.84 23.94 -40.18
CA LEU A 592 -9.29 23.94 -40.32
C LEU A 592 -9.66 24.30 -41.75
N THR A 593 -9.85 23.27 -42.58
CA THR A 593 -10.34 23.47 -43.93
C THR A 593 -11.81 23.86 -43.99
N ASN A 594 -12.66 23.73 -42.94
CA ASN A 594 -14.12 23.88 -43.10
C ASN A 594 -15.02 24.21 -41.86
N ASN A 595 -14.56 24.76 -40.70
CA ASN A 595 -15.51 24.93 -39.56
C ASN A 595 -15.40 26.22 -38.73
N THR A 596 -16.55 26.73 -38.26
CA THR A 596 -16.78 28.04 -37.57
C THR A 596 -16.73 27.99 -36.03
N GLY A 597 -16.43 26.84 -35.42
CA GLY A 597 -16.77 26.57 -34.00
C GLY A 597 -15.72 26.82 -32.91
N GLY A 598 -14.46 27.18 -33.20
CA GLY A 598 -13.40 27.22 -32.18
C GLY A 598 -13.10 28.61 -31.59
N THR A 599 -12.83 28.68 -30.28
CA THR A 599 -12.37 29.89 -29.59
C THR A 599 -10.91 30.20 -29.85
N GLY A 600 -9.97 29.23 -29.84
CA GLY A 600 -8.58 29.43 -30.30
C GLY A 600 -7.96 30.77 -29.91
N ASN A 601 -8.12 31.15 -28.64
CA ASN A 601 -7.72 32.45 -28.11
C ASN A 601 -6.34 32.36 -27.45
N ILE A 602 -5.58 33.45 -27.49
CA ILE A 602 -4.37 33.67 -26.70
C ILE A 602 -4.64 34.89 -25.81
N VAL A 603 -4.52 34.71 -24.49
CA VAL A 603 -4.70 35.77 -23.50
C VAL A 603 -3.46 35.86 -22.63
N LEU A 604 -2.75 36.99 -22.70
CA LEU A 604 -1.55 37.26 -21.90
C LEU A 604 -1.83 38.50 -21.04
N ALA A 605 -1.70 38.39 -19.72
CA ALA A 605 -1.93 39.52 -18.84
C ALA A 605 -0.83 39.71 -17.80
N GLY A 606 -0.29 40.92 -17.76
CA GLY A 606 0.62 41.45 -16.74
C GLY A 606 -0.15 41.99 -15.53
N GLY A 607 0.21 41.53 -14.34
CA GLY A 607 -0.38 41.90 -13.06
C GLY A 607 -0.76 40.68 -12.20
N GLN A 608 -1.20 40.93 -10.98
CA GLN A 608 -1.60 39.90 -10.02
C GLN A 608 -2.84 39.13 -10.50
N PRO A 609 -2.76 37.80 -10.77
CA PRO A 609 -3.94 37.00 -11.08
C PRO A 609 -5.02 37.11 -10.00
N VAL A 610 -6.28 37.11 -10.40
CA VAL A 610 -7.43 37.22 -9.49
C VAL A 610 -8.20 35.91 -9.49
N ILE A 611 -8.58 35.44 -8.30
CA ILE A 611 -9.51 34.32 -8.17
C ILE A 611 -10.91 34.89 -8.02
N THR A 612 -11.80 34.55 -8.96
CA THR A 612 -13.23 34.88 -8.85
C THR A 612 -13.97 33.72 -8.21
N GLY A 613 -14.55 33.95 -7.03
CA GLY A 613 -15.14 32.88 -6.20
C GLY A 613 -14.09 32.09 -5.42
N SER A 614 -14.41 30.86 -5.03
CA SER A 614 -13.44 29.90 -4.50
C SER A 614 -13.02 28.95 -5.62
N LEU A 615 -11.74 28.98 -6.01
CA LEU A 615 -11.22 28.03 -7.00
C LEU A 615 -11.11 26.66 -6.34
N VAL A 616 -12.07 25.78 -6.62
CA VAL A 616 -12.12 24.42 -6.10
C VAL A 616 -11.78 23.46 -7.22
N ILE A 617 -10.77 22.65 -7.00
CA ILE A 617 -10.25 21.65 -7.93
C ILE A 617 -10.63 20.28 -7.36
N SER A 618 -11.35 19.44 -8.12
CA SER A 618 -11.78 18.11 -7.66
C SER A 618 -10.66 17.08 -7.70
N ASP A 619 -10.74 16.13 -6.77
CA ASP A 619 -9.92 14.92 -6.70
C ASP A 619 -10.73 13.72 -7.23
N PRO A 620 -10.13 12.79 -8.01
CA PRO A 620 -8.79 12.88 -8.61
C PRO A 620 -8.77 13.59 -9.96
N SER A 621 -9.92 14.05 -10.47
CA SER A 621 -10.03 14.52 -11.86
C SER A 621 -9.22 15.78 -12.18
N GLY A 622 -8.69 16.50 -11.19
CA GLY A 622 -7.95 17.74 -11.40
C GLY A 622 -8.79 18.87 -12.02
N THR A 623 -10.08 18.64 -12.29
CA THR A 623 -10.98 19.58 -12.95
C THR A 623 -11.40 20.71 -12.00
N VAL A 624 -11.54 21.91 -12.54
CA VAL A 624 -12.10 23.03 -11.79
C VAL A 624 -13.61 22.84 -11.61
N VAL A 625 -14.06 22.68 -10.37
CA VAL A 625 -15.48 22.49 -9.99
C VAL A 625 -16.18 23.84 -9.85
N SER A 626 -15.49 24.82 -9.26
CA SER A 626 -16.02 26.16 -9.03
C SER A 626 -14.91 27.19 -9.04
N GLY A 627 -15.30 28.45 -9.26
CA GLY A 627 -14.37 29.56 -9.36
C GLY A 627 -13.58 29.55 -10.67
N ALA A 628 -12.72 30.54 -10.84
CA ALA A 628 -11.83 30.66 -11.98
C ALA A 628 -10.64 31.55 -11.62
N ILE A 629 -9.54 31.38 -12.36
CA ILE A 629 -8.46 32.37 -12.39
C ILE A 629 -8.76 33.31 -13.55
N THR A 630 -8.89 34.59 -13.26
CA THR A 630 -9.14 35.63 -14.24
C THR A 630 -7.92 36.55 -14.38
N PRO A 631 -7.81 37.27 -15.51
CA PRO A 631 -6.85 38.36 -15.64
C PRO A 631 -6.92 39.35 -14.46
N PRO A 632 -5.82 40.07 -14.17
CA PRO A 632 -5.80 41.13 -13.16
C PRO A 632 -6.88 42.19 -13.46
N THR A 633 -7.51 42.71 -12.41
CA THR A 633 -8.51 43.80 -12.53
C THR A 633 -7.89 45.14 -12.90
N SER A 634 -6.60 45.32 -12.61
CA SER A 634 -5.80 46.45 -13.04
C SER A 634 -4.59 45.96 -13.82
N VAL A 635 -4.42 46.47 -15.03
CA VAL A 635 -3.26 46.16 -15.88
C VAL A 635 -1.98 46.61 -15.16
N GLY A 636 -1.06 45.67 -14.92
CA GLY A 636 0.22 45.89 -14.23
C GLY A 636 1.37 45.22 -14.97
N GLY A 637 2.59 45.34 -14.43
CA GLY A 637 3.71 44.48 -14.85
C GLY A 637 4.10 44.53 -16.34
N SER A 638 4.64 43.44 -16.88
CA SER A 638 5.10 43.38 -18.28
C SER A 638 4.70 42.12 -19.02
N VAL A 639 4.41 42.23 -20.33
CA VAL A 639 4.28 41.08 -21.24
C VAL A 639 5.28 41.21 -22.38
N ILE A 640 6.07 40.16 -22.58
CA ILE A 640 7.04 40.01 -23.67
C ILE A 640 6.72 38.72 -24.44
N ALA A 641 6.36 38.84 -25.70
CA ALA A 641 6.20 37.69 -26.60
C ALA A 641 7.29 37.74 -27.67
N SER A 642 8.30 36.88 -27.54
CA SER A 642 9.45 36.83 -28.45
C SER A 642 9.26 35.83 -29.60
N GLY A 643 8.39 34.84 -29.42
CA GLY A 643 8.02 33.88 -30.47
C GLY A 643 6.73 34.25 -31.20
N ALA A 644 6.31 33.38 -32.11
CA ALA A 644 5.10 33.59 -32.89
C ALA A 644 3.83 33.37 -32.04
N LEU A 645 2.91 34.33 -32.07
CA LEU A 645 1.58 34.18 -31.46
C LEU A 645 0.55 33.91 -32.56
N ASN A 646 0.24 32.64 -32.79
CA ASN A 646 -0.68 32.21 -33.84
C ASN A 646 -2.05 31.88 -33.24
N ALA A 647 -2.98 32.83 -33.28
CA ALA A 647 -4.35 32.64 -32.81
C ALA A 647 -5.35 32.53 -33.95
N ARG A 648 -6.45 31.83 -33.67
CA ARG A 648 -7.57 31.75 -34.60
C ARG A 648 -8.58 32.86 -34.40
N ASN A 649 -8.82 33.34 -33.19
CA ASN A 649 -9.89 34.32 -32.93
C ASN A 649 -9.38 35.55 -32.21
N LEU A 650 -8.69 35.40 -31.09
CA LEU A 650 -8.24 36.54 -30.29
C LEU A 650 -6.79 36.36 -29.89
N VAL A 651 -5.99 37.40 -30.06
CA VAL A 651 -4.80 37.64 -29.24
C VAL A 651 -5.10 38.85 -28.37
N SER A 652 -5.17 38.66 -27.06
CA SER A 652 -5.38 39.72 -26.07
C SER A 652 -4.13 39.83 -25.20
N VAL A 653 -3.49 40.99 -25.21
CA VAL A 653 -2.33 41.29 -24.37
C VAL A 653 -2.64 42.50 -23.51
N ALA A 654 -2.55 42.37 -22.19
CA ALA A 654 -2.82 43.46 -21.26
C ALA A 654 -1.71 43.56 -20.20
N ALA A 655 -0.81 44.55 -20.27
CA ALA A 655 0.23 44.77 -19.25
C ALA A 655 0.70 46.24 -19.21
N ASN A 656 1.35 46.70 -18.14
CA ASN A 656 1.87 48.07 -18.09
C ASN A 656 2.93 48.32 -19.18
N THR A 657 3.78 47.34 -19.45
CA THR A 657 4.70 47.36 -20.60
C THR A 657 4.44 46.16 -21.49
N THR A 658 4.22 46.38 -22.79
CA THR A 658 4.00 45.30 -23.76
C THR A 658 5.03 45.33 -24.88
N ASN A 659 5.58 44.15 -25.19
CA ASN A 659 6.47 43.93 -26.34
C ASN A 659 6.07 42.65 -27.05
N VAL A 660 5.35 42.77 -28.17
CA VAL A 660 4.85 41.62 -28.93
C VAL A 660 5.55 41.58 -30.28
N GLN A 661 6.24 40.48 -30.55
CA GLN A 661 6.89 40.20 -31.83
C GLN A 661 6.09 39.12 -32.59
N ASN A 662 6.03 39.21 -33.92
CA ASN A 662 5.51 38.14 -34.80
C ASN A 662 4.13 37.55 -34.39
N ALA A 663 3.10 38.38 -34.22
CA ALA A 663 1.75 37.87 -33.94
C ALA A 663 0.92 37.70 -35.23
N ALA A 664 0.33 36.53 -35.43
CA ALA A 664 -0.57 36.27 -36.54
C ALA A 664 -1.97 35.87 -36.01
N VAL A 665 -2.99 36.59 -36.48
CA VAL A 665 -4.39 36.33 -36.17
C VAL A 665 -5.12 36.03 -37.47
N THR A 666 -5.45 34.74 -37.67
CA THR A 666 -6.01 34.26 -38.95
C THR A 666 -7.49 34.58 -39.11
N SER A 667 -8.21 34.74 -38.00
CA SER A 667 -9.57 35.30 -37.95
C SER A 667 -9.77 36.06 -36.62
N GLY A 668 -10.67 37.03 -36.58
CA GLY A 668 -11.00 37.75 -35.33
C GLY A 668 -10.07 38.93 -35.00
N SER A 669 -9.78 39.16 -33.73
CA SER A 669 -9.23 40.43 -33.23
C SER A 669 -7.85 40.30 -32.59
N TYR A 670 -7.05 41.34 -32.71
CA TYR A 670 -5.80 41.54 -32.00
C TYR A 670 -5.95 42.76 -31.09
N SER A 671 -5.87 42.55 -29.77
CA SER A 671 -6.06 43.59 -28.77
C SER A 671 -4.82 43.71 -27.89
N VAL A 672 -4.21 44.89 -27.84
CA VAL A 672 -3.14 45.21 -26.89
C VAL A 672 -3.56 46.40 -26.04
N ILE A 673 -3.62 46.19 -24.74
CA ILE A 673 -3.92 47.20 -23.74
C ILE A 673 -2.67 47.41 -22.90
N SER A 674 -2.22 48.66 -22.80
CA SER A 674 -1.08 49.05 -21.98
C SER A 674 -1.38 50.32 -21.22
N ASN A 675 -0.73 50.54 -20.08
CA ASN A 675 -0.83 51.80 -19.33
C ASN A 675 0.40 52.71 -19.54
N ASP A 676 1.43 52.20 -20.22
CA ASP A 676 2.68 52.94 -20.48
C ASP A 676 3.10 52.73 -21.94
N THR A 677 3.90 51.70 -22.22
CA THR A 677 4.53 51.53 -23.53
C THR A 677 3.99 50.30 -24.26
N ILE A 678 3.64 50.48 -25.54
CA ILE A 678 3.36 49.40 -26.49
C ILE A 678 4.49 49.34 -27.52
N ARG A 679 5.17 48.20 -27.61
CA ARG A 679 6.10 47.88 -28.70
C ARG A 679 5.54 46.74 -29.54
N VAL A 680 5.31 47.05 -30.81
CA VAL A 680 4.88 46.08 -31.81
C VAL A 680 6.05 45.81 -32.74
N GLY A 681 6.54 44.57 -32.72
CA GLY A 681 7.62 44.13 -33.61
C GLY A 681 7.16 43.94 -35.06
N ASN A 682 8.11 43.61 -35.93
CA ASN A 682 7.81 43.22 -37.30
C ASN A 682 6.95 41.94 -37.34
N GLY A 683 6.22 41.73 -38.43
CA GLY A 683 5.54 40.46 -38.71
C GLY A 683 4.14 40.30 -38.12
N ILE A 684 3.43 41.39 -37.78
CA ILE A 684 2.02 41.29 -37.40
C ILE A 684 1.11 41.14 -38.63
N SER A 685 0.33 40.06 -38.68
CA SER A 685 -0.66 39.80 -39.73
C SER A 685 -2.02 39.50 -39.09
N VAL A 686 -2.98 40.41 -39.21
CA VAL A 686 -4.33 40.28 -38.63
C VAL A 686 -5.35 40.43 -39.74
N THR A 687 -6.24 39.45 -39.89
CA THR A 687 -7.32 39.51 -40.90
C THR A 687 -8.58 40.22 -40.41
N GLY A 688 -8.72 40.45 -39.10
CA GLY A 688 -9.85 41.19 -38.52
C GLY A 688 -9.43 42.48 -37.81
N SER A 689 -9.98 42.74 -36.62
CA SER A 689 -9.82 44.06 -35.98
C SER A 689 -8.54 44.17 -35.16
N VAL A 690 -7.93 45.35 -35.14
CA VAL A 690 -6.76 45.66 -34.31
C VAL A 690 -7.15 46.78 -33.35
N THR A 691 -7.04 46.52 -32.05
CA THR A 691 -7.26 47.51 -30.99
C THR A 691 -5.96 47.70 -30.22
N LEU A 692 -5.47 48.94 -30.18
CA LEU A 692 -4.34 49.34 -29.37
C LEU A 692 -4.84 50.45 -28.42
N LEU A 693 -4.82 50.17 -27.11
CA LEU A 693 -5.23 51.13 -26.08
C LEU A 693 -4.04 51.38 -25.15
N THR A 694 -3.65 52.64 -25.02
CA THR A 694 -2.60 53.13 -24.11
C THR A 694 -3.20 54.02 -23.04
#